data_AF-A0A1U8L0G2-F1
#
_entry.id   AF-A0A1U8L0G2-F1
#
_cell.length_a   1.000
_cell.length_b   1.000
_cell.length_c   1.000
_cell.angle_alpha   90.00
_cell.angle_beta   90.00
_cell.angle_gamma   90.00
#
_symmetry.space_group_name_H-M   'P 1'
#
loop_
_entity.id
_entity.type
_entity.pdbx_description
1 polymer ?
#
loop_
_entity_poly.entity_id
_entity_poly.type
_entity_poly.pdbx_seq_one_letter_code
_entity_poly.pdbx_strand_id
1 'polypeptide(L)'
;MTKGLRFIESHFCSASDESQLTPIGFDIIFSGMVEYARDLNLNLPLRSTDIDALFHKRDLQLRREKSKGREAYLAYVSEGIGKHQDGEMVMKYQRKNGSLFNSPSATAATLSHLPNSGCLHYLTALLDKFENAVPTLHPFHVFPRLCMLETVESLGIGQHFREEITSVLDETYRCWLQGEEEIFLDLPTCALAFRILRVNGYDVSSEALTGFAEEHFFNSLGGYLKDLDAVVELFRASQMIIHPNEQLLEKHISWTSHFLKQELSNTSKCAYKHKQNIMQKVNDALEFPHYASLERLVYRRNIVNYDVDDIRMLKSSYSSLSIGNKDFLRLAVEDFNACQSIYREELKQLERWVREKRLDKLKFARQKLAYCYFSAAATLCSPELSDARLTWAKNGVLTTVVDDFFDVGGSEDELLNLIQLVEKHDLDVSIDCCSEEVEIIYSALDNTISEIGEKAIAWQGRNIKTHVSEIWLDLLRSMLQEAQWSKEKAVPTVNEYMRNGYISFALGPIILPALYFVGPRLSEAVVKSGEYSLLFRHVSTCGRLLNDIHSFKRESMEGKLNAVSLHIIHGTNSVTEDHVNQELKHLIEERRRELHRLVLQKNDSIVPRQCKELFWKMSKVLHLFYMKDDGFTSHEMANAVNAVIHEPILVDQL
;
A
#
# COMPACT_ATOMS: atom_id res chain seq x y z
N MET A 1 50.13 -13.25 -4.68
CA MET A 1 49.61 -14.62 -4.51
C MET A 1 49.51 -15.05 -3.03
N THR A 2 50.58 -14.96 -2.23
CA THR A 2 50.61 -15.46 -0.82
C THR A 2 49.53 -14.88 0.11
N LYS A 3 49.18 -13.59 -0.01
CA LYS A 3 48.14 -12.97 0.82
C LYS A 3 46.75 -13.57 0.56
N GLY A 4 46.41 -13.87 -0.70
CA GLY A 4 45.12 -14.45 -1.09
C GLY A 4 44.97 -15.90 -0.61
N LEU A 5 46.02 -16.71 -0.75
CA LEU A 5 46.00 -18.10 -0.25
C LEU A 5 45.82 -18.15 1.27
N ARG A 6 46.53 -17.30 2.03
CA ARG A 6 46.34 -17.19 3.49
C ARG A 6 44.93 -16.73 3.87
N PHE A 7 44.34 -15.83 3.08
CA PHE A 7 42.96 -15.40 3.31
C PHE A 7 41.99 -16.56 3.15
N ILE A 8 42.10 -17.33 2.06
CA ILE A 8 41.29 -18.54 1.83
C ILE A 8 41.46 -19.52 2.99
N GLU A 9 42.70 -19.84 3.37
CA GLU A 9 42.99 -20.74 4.50
C GLU A 9 42.32 -20.28 5.81
N SER A 10 42.42 -18.98 6.11
CA SER A 10 41.94 -18.43 7.38
C SER A 10 40.41 -18.31 7.46
N HIS A 11 39.71 -18.27 6.32
CA HIS A 11 38.26 -18.01 6.25
C HIS A 11 37.47 -19.16 5.63
N PHE A 12 38.09 -20.27 5.24
CA PHE A 12 37.40 -21.38 4.57
C PHE A 12 36.26 -21.96 5.41
N CYS A 13 36.35 -21.93 6.74
CA CYS A 13 35.27 -22.38 7.62
C CYS A 13 33.94 -21.63 7.36
N SER A 14 33.97 -20.41 6.82
CA SER A 14 32.77 -19.67 6.42
C SER A 14 32.10 -20.25 5.18
N ALA A 15 32.84 -20.93 4.29
CA ALA A 15 32.29 -21.57 3.09
C ALA A 15 31.46 -22.82 3.39
N SER A 16 31.66 -23.45 4.54
CA SER A 16 30.90 -24.60 5.02
C SER A 16 29.83 -24.25 6.05
N ASP A 17 29.73 -22.97 6.43
CA ASP A 17 28.79 -22.46 7.41
C ASP A 17 27.41 -22.22 6.80
N GLU A 18 26.49 -23.17 7.01
CA GLU A 18 25.10 -23.09 6.54
C GLU A 18 24.29 -21.97 7.23
N SER A 19 24.86 -21.32 8.24
CA SER A 19 24.24 -20.17 8.91
C SER A 19 24.55 -18.83 8.23
N GLN A 20 25.41 -18.79 7.21
CA GLN A 20 25.79 -17.56 6.50
C GLN A 20 24.98 -17.34 5.21
N LEU A 21 24.92 -16.09 4.77
CA LEU A 21 24.35 -15.73 3.48
C LEU A 21 25.31 -16.15 2.37
N THR A 22 24.88 -17.11 1.56
CA THR A 22 25.69 -17.67 0.47
C THR A 22 25.38 -16.97 -0.86
N PRO A 23 26.40 -16.54 -1.63
CA PRO A 23 26.19 -16.03 -2.98
C PRO A 23 25.48 -17.02 -3.90
N ILE A 24 24.67 -16.52 -4.82
CA ILE A 24 23.96 -17.34 -5.80
C ILE A 24 24.98 -18.14 -6.62
N GLY A 25 24.84 -19.46 -6.61
CA GLY A 25 25.73 -20.35 -7.34
C GLY A 25 27.03 -20.71 -6.65
N PHE A 26 27.26 -20.29 -5.40
CA PHE A 26 28.54 -20.49 -4.70
C PHE A 26 29.05 -21.94 -4.77
N ASP A 27 28.22 -22.93 -4.45
CA ASP A 27 28.61 -24.34 -4.45
C ASP A 27 29.12 -24.81 -5.82
N ILE A 28 28.60 -24.27 -6.91
CA ILE A 28 29.01 -24.62 -8.28
C ILE A 28 30.22 -23.79 -8.71
N ILE A 29 30.13 -22.46 -8.55
CA ILE A 29 31.15 -21.51 -8.99
C ILE A 29 32.45 -21.70 -8.21
N PHE A 30 32.39 -21.77 -6.88
CA PHE A 30 33.57 -21.92 -6.04
C PHE A 30 34.25 -23.28 -6.25
N SER A 31 33.47 -24.36 -6.33
CA SER A 31 34.00 -25.68 -6.66
C SER A 31 34.66 -25.71 -8.05
N GLY A 32 34.06 -25.09 -9.06
CA GLY A 32 34.65 -24.94 -10.39
C GLY A 32 35.98 -24.19 -10.37
N MET A 33 36.08 -23.11 -9.58
CA MET A 33 37.34 -22.37 -9.40
C MET A 33 38.41 -23.20 -8.68
N VAL A 34 38.04 -24.02 -7.69
CA VAL A 34 38.95 -24.93 -6.98
C VAL A 34 39.48 -26.03 -7.92
N GLU A 35 38.63 -26.56 -8.81
CA GLU A 35 39.02 -27.50 -9.86
C GLU A 35 40.00 -26.85 -10.84
N TYR A 36 39.67 -25.65 -11.34
CA TYR A 36 40.54 -24.90 -12.24
C TYR A 36 41.89 -24.55 -11.61
N ALA A 37 41.93 -24.22 -10.31
CA ALA A 37 43.17 -23.99 -9.59
C ALA A 37 44.05 -25.25 -9.53
N ARG A 38 43.45 -26.44 -9.36
CA ARG A 38 44.17 -27.72 -9.43
C ARG A 38 44.74 -27.99 -10.82
N ASP A 39 43.99 -27.72 -11.87
CA ASP A 39 44.46 -27.84 -13.25
C ASP A 39 45.66 -26.93 -13.55
N LEU A 40 45.72 -25.77 -12.90
CA LEU A 40 46.85 -24.84 -12.97
C LEU A 40 48.02 -25.21 -12.05
N ASN A 41 47.97 -26.34 -11.34
CA ASN A 41 48.94 -26.75 -10.31
C ASN A 41 49.11 -25.72 -9.17
N LEU A 42 48.05 -24.98 -8.83
CA LEU A 42 48.02 -24.08 -7.68
C LEU A 42 47.64 -24.87 -6.41
N ASN A 43 48.59 -24.99 -5.48
CA ASN A 43 48.35 -25.63 -4.19
C ASN A 43 47.51 -24.73 -3.29
N LEU A 44 46.20 -25.00 -3.23
CA LEU A 44 45.29 -24.34 -2.28
C LEU A 44 45.50 -24.92 -0.87
N PRO A 45 45.62 -24.08 0.17
CA PRO A 45 45.80 -24.50 1.56
C PRO A 45 44.48 -25.00 2.18
N LEU A 46 43.87 -26.00 1.56
CA LEU A 46 42.60 -26.60 1.97
C LEU A 46 42.80 -28.08 2.30
N ARG A 47 42.04 -28.61 3.25
CA ARG A 47 42.09 -30.05 3.58
C ARG A 47 41.44 -30.85 2.46
N SER A 48 41.92 -32.07 2.20
CA SER A 48 41.31 -32.96 1.20
C SER A 48 39.83 -33.20 1.48
N THR A 49 39.48 -33.40 2.76
CA THR A 49 38.08 -33.61 3.20
C THR A 49 37.17 -32.44 2.88
N ASP A 50 37.70 -31.22 2.97
CA ASP A 50 36.95 -29.99 2.71
C ASP A 50 36.68 -29.82 1.21
N ILE A 51 37.70 -30.15 0.41
CA ILE A 51 37.62 -30.23 -1.05
C ILE A 51 36.58 -31.28 -1.49
N ASP A 52 36.61 -32.47 -0.89
CA ASP A 52 35.70 -33.56 -1.24
C ASP A 52 34.25 -33.19 -0.88
N ALA A 53 34.04 -32.50 0.24
CA ALA A 53 32.73 -31.98 0.64
C ALA A 53 32.18 -30.94 -0.35
N LEU A 54 33.02 -30.01 -0.83
CA LEU A 54 32.63 -29.03 -1.85
C LEU A 54 32.18 -29.71 -3.15
N PHE A 55 32.97 -30.67 -3.63
CA PHE A 55 32.65 -31.41 -4.84
C PHE A 55 31.40 -32.27 -4.68
N HIS A 56 31.20 -32.87 -3.51
CA HIS A 56 29.96 -33.58 -3.21
C HIS A 56 28.73 -32.66 -3.25
N LYS A 57 28.81 -31.44 -2.67
CA LYS A 57 27.73 -30.44 -2.75
C LYS A 57 27.44 -30.02 -4.19
N ARG A 58 28.48 -29.74 -4.98
CA ARG A 58 28.35 -29.44 -6.42
C ARG A 58 27.66 -30.57 -7.17
N ASP A 59 28.11 -31.81 -6.99
CA ASP A 59 27.53 -32.99 -7.64
C ASP A 59 26.06 -33.19 -7.26
N LEU A 60 25.70 -32.97 -6.00
CA LEU A 60 24.31 -33.05 -5.55
C LEU A 60 23.44 -31.99 -6.25
N GLN A 61 23.93 -30.76 -6.42
CA GLN A 61 23.22 -29.72 -7.16
C GLN A 61 23.09 -30.08 -8.65
N LEU A 62 24.15 -30.64 -9.26
CA LEU A 62 24.15 -31.06 -10.66
C LEU A 62 23.29 -32.31 -10.92
N ARG A 63 23.06 -33.17 -9.93
CA ARG A 63 22.22 -34.39 -10.08
C ARG A 63 20.71 -34.15 -9.88
N ARG A 64 20.29 -32.94 -9.50
CA ARG A 64 18.86 -32.58 -9.36
C ARG A 64 18.09 -32.83 -10.66
N GLU A 65 16.80 -33.15 -10.52
CA GLU A 65 15.89 -33.42 -11.63
C GLU A 65 15.91 -32.30 -12.68
N LYS A 66 15.78 -32.67 -13.96
CA LYS A 66 15.77 -31.72 -15.06
C LYS A 66 14.49 -30.88 -15.02
N SER A 67 14.64 -29.56 -14.94
CA SER A 67 13.58 -28.58 -15.09
C SER A 67 14.09 -27.36 -15.85
N LYS A 68 13.20 -26.56 -16.45
CA LYS A 68 13.57 -25.32 -17.15
C LYS A 68 14.21 -24.30 -16.19
N GLY A 69 13.71 -24.21 -14.96
CA GLY A 69 14.31 -23.35 -13.93
C GLY A 69 15.74 -23.77 -13.58
N ARG A 70 16.02 -25.08 -13.55
CA ARG A 70 17.37 -25.61 -13.38
C ARG A 70 18.28 -25.30 -14.57
N GLU A 71 17.77 -25.41 -15.81
CA GLU A 71 18.52 -24.99 -17.01
C GLU A 71 18.91 -23.51 -16.92
N ALA A 72 17.97 -22.64 -16.53
CA ALA A 72 18.22 -21.21 -16.33
C ALA A 72 19.28 -20.97 -15.23
N TYR A 73 19.19 -21.69 -14.12
CA TYR A 73 20.19 -21.63 -13.05
C TYR A 73 21.58 -22.05 -13.52
N LEU A 74 21.71 -23.17 -14.23
CA LEU A 74 22.99 -23.62 -14.77
C LEU A 74 23.57 -22.66 -15.82
N ALA A 75 22.71 -22.08 -16.66
CA ALA A 75 23.12 -21.02 -17.58
C ALA A 75 23.59 -19.76 -16.83
N TYR A 76 22.92 -19.41 -15.73
CA TYR A 76 23.32 -18.28 -14.90
C TYR A 76 24.67 -18.52 -14.24
N VAL A 77 24.98 -19.72 -13.74
CA VAL A 77 26.24 -20.05 -13.05
C VAL A 77 27.29 -20.70 -13.96
N SER A 78 27.20 -20.46 -15.27
CA SER A 78 27.97 -21.18 -16.28
C SER A 78 29.48 -21.14 -16.07
N GLU A 79 30.00 -20.06 -15.47
CA GLU A 79 31.42 -19.92 -15.14
C GLU A 79 31.95 -21.01 -14.19
N GLY A 80 31.07 -21.62 -13.38
CA GLY A 80 31.41 -22.71 -12.48
C GLY A 80 31.34 -24.10 -13.10
N ILE A 81 30.73 -24.22 -14.29
CA ILE A 81 30.53 -25.51 -14.98
C ILE A 81 31.74 -25.84 -15.86
N GLY A 82 32.43 -24.82 -16.38
CA GLY A 82 33.60 -24.97 -17.23
C GLY A 82 33.30 -25.68 -18.57
N LYS A 83 34.21 -26.54 -19.02
CA LYS A 83 34.15 -27.21 -20.34
C LYS A 83 32.93 -28.12 -20.56
N HIS A 84 32.19 -28.44 -19.50
CA HIS A 84 31.00 -29.28 -19.55
C HIS A 84 29.71 -28.48 -19.77
N GLN A 85 29.82 -27.17 -20.02
CA GLN A 85 28.70 -26.30 -20.34
C GLN A 85 28.07 -26.68 -21.68
N ASP A 86 26.74 -26.79 -21.69
CA ASP A 86 25.96 -26.88 -22.91
C ASP A 86 25.77 -25.47 -23.50
N GLY A 87 26.60 -25.14 -24.50
CA GLY A 87 26.59 -23.84 -25.15
C GLY A 87 25.25 -23.50 -25.80
N GLU A 88 24.62 -24.45 -26.49
CA GLU A 88 23.30 -24.23 -27.13
C GLU A 88 22.21 -23.93 -26.11
N MET A 89 22.23 -24.63 -24.97
CA MET A 89 21.31 -24.36 -23.86
C MET A 89 21.51 -22.97 -23.27
N VAL A 90 22.75 -22.57 -22.99
CA VAL A 90 23.02 -21.26 -22.38
C VAL A 90 22.64 -20.10 -23.29
N MET A 91 22.84 -20.24 -24.61
CA MET A 91 22.48 -19.18 -25.56
C MET A 91 20.98 -18.87 -25.62
N LYS A 92 20.10 -19.74 -25.09
CA LYS A 92 18.67 -19.44 -24.93
C LYS A 92 18.38 -18.25 -24.02
N TYR A 93 19.35 -17.87 -23.17
CA TYR A 93 19.22 -16.80 -22.18
C TYR A 93 20.01 -15.53 -22.54
N GLN A 94 20.52 -15.44 -23.78
CA GLN A 94 21.18 -14.22 -24.26
C GLN A 94 20.16 -13.09 -24.45
N ARG A 95 20.46 -11.94 -23.86
CA ARG A 95 19.68 -10.69 -23.96
C ARG A 95 20.04 -9.91 -25.21
N LYS A 96 19.22 -8.92 -25.59
CA LYS A 96 19.46 -8.07 -26.78
C LYS A 96 20.80 -7.34 -26.73
N ASN A 97 21.26 -6.98 -25.52
CA ASN A 97 22.57 -6.34 -25.32
C ASN A 97 23.76 -7.30 -25.48
N GLY A 98 23.53 -8.58 -25.76
CA GLY A 98 24.56 -9.61 -25.93
C GLY A 98 24.98 -10.32 -24.65
N SER A 99 24.52 -9.87 -23.48
CA SER A 99 24.82 -10.49 -22.18
C SER A 99 24.01 -11.77 -21.94
N LEU A 100 24.48 -12.60 -21.03
CA LEU A 100 23.69 -13.65 -20.39
C LEU A 100 23.22 -13.15 -19.02
N PHE A 101 21.91 -13.01 -18.84
CA PHE A 101 21.30 -12.52 -17.60
C PHE A 101 21.87 -11.19 -17.07
N ASN A 102 22.40 -10.31 -17.95
CA ASN A 102 23.15 -9.11 -17.54
C ASN A 102 24.39 -9.41 -16.66
N SER A 103 24.86 -10.67 -16.60
CA SER A 103 25.98 -11.09 -15.76
C SER A 103 27.29 -11.09 -16.56
N PRO A 104 28.28 -10.25 -16.21
CA PRO A 104 29.58 -10.25 -16.89
C PRO A 104 30.32 -11.58 -16.78
N SER A 105 30.27 -12.25 -15.63
CA SER A 105 30.95 -13.54 -15.42
C SER A 105 30.37 -14.66 -16.29
N ALA A 106 29.04 -14.80 -16.37
CA ALA A 106 28.41 -15.81 -17.23
C ALA A 106 28.70 -15.54 -18.71
N THR A 107 28.67 -14.26 -19.10
CA THR A 107 28.93 -13.83 -20.48
C THR A 107 30.38 -14.09 -20.88
N ALA A 108 31.35 -13.81 -20.00
CA ALA A 108 32.77 -14.07 -20.23
C ALA A 108 33.10 -15.57 -20.29
N ALA A 109 32.50 -16.37 -19.40
CA ALA A 109 32.64 -17.82 -19.42
C ALA A 109 32.13 -18.40 -20.75
N THR A 110 30.95 -17.96 -21.20
CA THR A 110 30.39 -18.43 -22.46
C THR A 110 31.22 -18.01 -23.67
N LEU A 111 31.71 -16.77 -23.71
CA LEU A 111 32.61 -16.30 -24.78
C LEU A 111 33.90 -17.11 -24.86
N SER A 112 34.42 -17.58 -23.73
CA SER A 112 35.64 -18.38 -23.65
C SER A 112 35.49 -19.79 -24.25
N HIS A 113 34.25 -20.29 -24.36
CA HIS A 113 33.95 -21.62 -24.87
C HIS A 113 33.25 -21.59 -26.24
N LEU A 114 32.49 -20.53 -26.53
CA LEU A 114 31.73 -20.36 -27.75
C LEU A 114 31.94 -18.94 -28.30
N PRO A 115 32.59 -18.79 -29.47
CA PRO A 115 32.72 -17.49 -30.11
C PRO A 115 31.35 -16.88 -30.40
N ASN A 116 31.03 -15.76 -29.74
CA ASN A 116 29.78 -15.04 -29.92
C ASN A 116 30.04 -13.52 -29.94
N SER A 117 29.65 -12.87 -31.03
CA SER A 117 29.87 -11.43 -31.23
C SER A 117 29.08 -10.57 -30.24
N GLY A 118 27.88 -10.99 -29.84
CA GLY A 118 27.07 -10.30 -28.83
C GLY A 118 27.74 -10.30 -27.45
N CYS A 119 28.24 -11.45 -26.99
CA CYS A 119 28.98 -11.56 -25.74
C CYS A 119 30.23 -10.67 -25.73
N LEU A 120 31.00 -10.69 -26.82
CA LEU A 120 32.19 -9.85 -26.96
C LEU A 120 31.83 -8.36 -26.96
N HIS A 121 30.78 -7.97 -27.69
CA HIS A 121 30.31 -6.59 -27.73
C HIS A 121 29.90 -6.10 -26.34
N TYR A 122 29.11 -6.88 -25.62
CA TYR A 122 28.69 -6.58 -24.25
C TYR A 122 29.88 -6.35 -23.31
N LEU A 123 30.85 -7.28 -23.30
CA LEU A 123 32.02 -7.19 -22.43
C LEU A 123 32.93 -6.00 -22.79
N THR A 124 33.09 -5.71 -24.08
CA THR A 124 33.85 -4.55 -24.55
C THR A 124 33.18 -3.26 -24.09
N ALA A 125 31.86 -3.15 -24.26
CA ALA A 125 31.09 -1.99 -23.81
C ALA A 125 31.16 -1.78 -22.28
N LEU A 126 31.29 -2.86 -21.49
CA LEU A 126 31.54 -2.75 -20.05
C LEU A 126 32.91 -2.18 -19.72
N LEU A 127 33.96 -2.65 -20.40
CA LEU A 127 35.31 -2.15 -20.20
C LEU A 127 35.43 -0.69 -20.66
N ASP A 128 34.73 -0.29 -21.72
CA ASP A 128 34.66 1.11 -22.14
C ASP A 128 34.00 2.00 -21.07
N LYS A 129 33.05 1.46 -20.30
CA LYS A 129 32.29 2.20 -19.28
C LYS A 129 32.94 2.20 -17.90
N PHE A 130 33.52 1.08 -17.49
CA PHE A 130 34.04 0.85 -16.14
C PHE A 130 35.56 0.69 -16.10
N GLU A 131 36.22 0.85 -17.24
CA GLU A 131 37.67 0.76 -17.44
C GLU A 131 38.23 -0.61 -17.00
N ASN A 132 38.72 -0.67 -15.77
CA ASN A 132 39.51 -1.80 -15.24
C ASN A 132 38.69 -2.74 -14.34
N ALA A 133 37.37 -2.56 -14.23
CA ALA A 133 36.50 -3.37 -13.40
C ALA A 133 35.14 -3.62 -14.08
N VAL A 134 34.37 -4.58 -13.57
CA VAL A 134 32.99 -4.83 -14.00
C VAL A 134 32.10 -5.09 -12.78
N PRO A 135 30.83 -4.66 -12.78
CA PRO A 135 29.89 -4.97 -11.71
C PRO A 135 29.44 -6.43 -11.79
N THR A 136 28.71 -6.90 -10.77
CA THR A 136 28.09 -8.24 -10.79
C THR A 136 26.93 -8.36 -11.80
N LEU A 137 26.31 -7.21 -12.15
CA LEU A 137 25.14 -7.09 -13.02
C LEU A 137 25.18 -5.77 -13.82
N HIS A 138 24.93 -5.82 -15.14
CA HIS A 138 24.79 -4.63 -15.99
C HIS A 138 23.96 -4.88 -17.27
N PRO A 139 23.16 -3.93 -17.75
CA PRO A 139 22.72 -2.70 -17.08
C PRO A 139 21.91 -3.02 -15.82
N PHE A 140 21.90 -2.05 -14.90
CA PHE A 140 21.20 -2.13 -13.62
C PHE A 140 20.87 -0.71 -13.16
N HIS A 141 20.02 -0.03 -13.92
CA HIS A 141 19.72 1.39 -13.70
C HIS A 141 18.22 1.66 -13.53
N VAL A 142 17.36 0.87 -14.18
CA VAL A 142 15.91 1.01 -14.02
C VAL A 142 15.49 0.57 -12.62
N PHE A 143 15.89 -0.64 -12.22
CA PHE A 143 15.51 -1.19 -10.92
C PHE A 143 15.94 -0.31 -9.73
N PRO A 144 17.22 0.13 -9.61
CA PRO A 144 17.61 1.00 -8.50
C PRO A 144 16.88 2.35 -8.47
N ARG A 145 16.56 2.94 -9.63
CA ARG A 145 15.78 4.18 -9.68
C ARG A 145 14.36 4.00 -9.17
N LEU A 146 13.72 2.89 -9.53
CA LEU A 146 12.41 2.53 -8.99
C LEU A 146 12.46 2.22 -7.49
N CYS A 147 13.52 1.55 -7.02
CA CYS A 147 13.75 1.37 -5.58
C CYS A 147 13.92 2.70 -4.85
N MET A 148 14.62 3.69 -5.42
CA MET A 148 14.74 5.03 -4.81
C MET A 148 13.38 5.69 -4.68
N LEU A 149 12.59 5.67 -5.75
CA LEU A 149 11.24 6.24 -5.76
C LEU A 149 10.37 5.57 -4.69
N GLU A 150 10.30 4.24 -4.71
CA GLU A 150 9.58 3.47 -3.68
C GLU A 150 10.08 3.82 -2.28
N THR A 151 11.40 3.96 -2.09
CA THR A 151 11.98 4.30 -0.79
C THR A 151 11.48 5.66 -0.29
N VAL A 152 11.57 6.71 -1.12
CA VAL A 152 11.17 8.06 -0.68
C VAL A 152 9.66 8.16 -0.44
N GLU A 153 8.84 7.49 -1.25
CA GLU A 153 7.38 7.44 -1.07
C GLU A 153 7.00 6.64 0.18
N SER A 154 7.61 5.46 0.37
CA SER A 154 7.29 4.55 1.47
C SER A 154 7.79 5.03 2.83
N LEU A 155 8.79 5.92 2.87
CA LEU A 155 9.24 6.62 4.07
C LEU A 155 8.41 7.90 4.36
N GLY A 156 7.52 8.31 3.47
CA GLY A 156 6.66 9.49 3.65
C GLY A 156 7.35 10.82 3.35
N ILE A 157 8.51 10.81 2.71
CA ILE A 157 9.30 12.02 2.39
C ILE A 157 9.18 12.42 0.92
N GLY A 158 8.39 11.70 0.10
CA GLY A 158 8.22 11.96 -1.33
C GLY A 158 7.74 13.37 -1.67
N GLN A 159 7.05 14.06 -0.74
CA GLN A 159 6.64 15.45 -0.93
C GLN A 159 7.80 16.43 -1.17
N HIS A 160 9.01 16.08 -0.70
CA HIS A 160 10.23 16.87 -0.87
C HIS A 160 10.93 16.60 -2.21
N PHE A 161 10.46 15.62 -2.99
CA PHE A 161 11.08 15.14 -4.23
C PHE A 161 10.08 15.05 -5.39
N ARG A 162 9.05 15.91 -5.42
CA ARG A 162 7.94 15.80 -6.39
C ARG A 162 8.42 15.90 -7.85
N GLU A 163 9.37 16.78 -8.13
CA GLU A 163 9.92 16.97 -9.48
C GLU A 163 10.74 15.76 -9.92
N GLU A 164 11.59 15.23 -9.03
CA GLU A 164 12.41 14.06 -9.28
C GLU A 164 11.55 12.80 -9.45
N ILE A 165 10.55 12.61 -8.59
CA ILE A 165 9.58 11.51 -8.70
C ILE A 165 8.87 11.57 -10.06
N THR A 166 8.36 12.75 -10.44
CA THR A 166 7.68 12.93 -11.73
C THR A 166 8.61 12.58 -12.90
N SER A 167 9.85 13.07 -12.87
CA SER A 167 10.84 12.78 -13.91
C SER A 167 11.16 11.29 -14.04
N VAL A 168 11.30 10.57 -12.92
CA VAL A 168 11.56 9.12 -12.92
C VAL A 168 10.33 8.35 -13.43
N LEU A 169 9.13 8.76 -13.06
CA LEU A 169 7.88 8.15 -13.53
C LEU A 169 7.72 8.31 -15.05
N ASP A 170 7.89 9.53 -15.57
CA ASP A 170 7.77 9.83 -17.00
C ASP A 170 8.77 9.01 -17.83
N GLU A 171 10.02 8.94 -17.36
CA GLU A 171 11.07 8.16 -18.01
C GLU A 171 10.78 6.66 -17.96
N THR A 172 10.33 6.14 -16.81
CA THR A 172 9.94 4.73 -16.67
C THR A 172 8.76 4.42 -17.59
N TYR A 173 7.79 5.32 -17.69
CA TYR A 173 6.63 5.15 -18.59
C TYR A 173 7.06 5.14 -20.06
N ARG A 174 7.99 6.02 -20.45
CA ARG A 174 8.57 6.01 -21.79
C ARG A 174 9.24 4.67 -22.10
N CYS A 175 10.05 4.14 -21.18
CA CYS A 175 10.69 2.84 -21.31
C CYS A 175 9.67 1.69 -21.36
N TRP A 176 8.60 1.79 -20.57
CA TRP A 176 7.49 0.83 -20.58
C TRP A 176 6.82 0.78 -21.97
N LEU A 177 6.47 1.93 -22.54
CA LEU A 177 5.87 2.02 -23.87
C LEU A 177 6.80 1.52 -24.98
N GLN A 178 8.11 1.66 -24.81
CA GLN A 178 9.12 1.18 -25.76
C GLN A 178 9.37 -0.33 -25.68
N GLY A 179 8.80 -1.02 -24.68
CA GLY A 179 9.06 -2.45 -24.52
C GLY A 179 10.49 -2.74 -24.04
N GLU A 180 11.07 -1.86 -23.23
CA GLU A 180 12.47 -1.95 -22.80
C GLU A 180 12.76 -3.26 -22.05
N GLU A 181 13.75 -4.01 -22.55
CA GLU A 181 14.02 -5.39 -22.10
C GLU A 181 14.37 -5.47 -20.61
N GLU A 182 15.03 -4.44 -20.05
CA GLU A 182 15.37 -4.36 -18.62
C GLU A 182 14.14 -4.33 -17.72
N ILE A 183 13.00 -3.79 -18.19
CA ILE A 183 11.73 -3.82 -17.44
C ILE A 183 11.08 -5.19 -17.55
N PHE A 184 10.87 -5.70 -18.76
CA PHE A 184 9.96 -6.83 -18.98
C PHE A 184 10.58 -8.21 -18.75
N LEU A 185 11.91 -8.37 -18.79
CA LEU A 185 12.56 -9.67 -18.54
C LEU A 185 12.90 -9.94 -17.07
N ASP A 186 12.74 -8.95 -16.20
CA ASP A 186 13.05 -9.05 -14.79
C ASP A 186 11.77 -8.90 -13.96
N LEU A 187 11.36 -9.97 -13.27
CA LEU A 187 10.12 -10.00 -12.48
C LEU A 187 10.02 -8.83 -11.48
N PRO A 188 11.00 -8.60 -10.59
CA PRO A 188 10.86 -7.54 -9.60
C PRO A 188 10.85 -6.15 -10.26
N THR A 189 11.61 -5.93 -11.34
CA THR A 189 11.54 -4.66 -12.09
C THR A 189 10.20 -4.44 -12.77
N CYS A 190 9.67 -5.45 -13.47
CA CYS A 190 8.39 -5.34 -14.18
C CYS A 190 7.22 -5.09 -13.21
N ALA A 191 7.15 -5.87 -12.13
CA ALA A 191 6.10 -5.76 -11.13
C ALA A 191 6.14 -4.39 -10.41
N LEU A 192 7.35 -3.94 -10.03
CA LEU A 192 7.55 -2.64 -9.41
C LEU A 192 7.19 -1.48 -10.34
N ALA A 193 7.66 -1.53 -11.60
CA ALA A 193 7.33 -0.53 -12.61
C ALA A 193 5.82 -0.47 -12.86
N PHE A 194 5.17 -1.62 -13.06
CA PHE A 194 3.72 -1.71 -13.22
C PHE A 194 2.98 -1.05 -12.05
N ARG A 195 3.33 -1.44 -10.82
CA ARG A 195 2.67 -0.92 -9.62
C ARG A 195 2.84 0.58 -9.50
N ILE A 196 4.08 1.07 -9.53
CA ILE A 196 4.40 2.49 -9.34
C ILE A 196 3.77 3.35 -10.44
N LEU A 197 3.86 2.94 -11.70
CA LEU A 197 3.22 3.64 -12.82
C LEU A 197 1.70 3.66 -12.65
N ARG A 198 1.09 2.52 -12.31
CA ARG A 198 -0.36 2.42 -12.15
C ARG A 198 -0.87 3.29 -11.01
N VAL A 199 -0.27 3.25 -9.82
CA VAL A 199 -0.73 4.07 -8.68
C VAL A 199 -0.59 5.57 -8.92
N ASN A 200 0.36 5.96 -9.79
CA ASN A 200 0.56 7.34 -10.25
C ASN A 200 -0.29 7.70 -11.49
N GLY A 201 -1.24 6.84 -11.87
CA GLY A 201 -2.23 7.07 -12.91
C GLY A 201 -1.67 7.04 -14.34
N TYR A 202 -0.57 6.33 -14.57
CA TYR A 202 -0.12 6.02 -15.93
C TYR A 202 -0.89 4.83 -16.49
N ASP A 203 -1.15 4.86 -17.80
CA ASP A 203 -1.89 3.81 -18.48
C ASP A 203 -0.95 2.63 -18.82
N VAL A 204 -0.92 1.64 -17.94
CA VAL A 204 -0.10 0.42 -18.06
C VAL A 204 -0.98 -0.83 -18.04
N SER A 205 -0.82 -1.72 -19.02
CA SER A 205 -1.60 -2.97 -19.09
C SER A 205 -1.07 -4.02 -18.12
N SER A 206 -1.97 -4.72 -17.43
CA SER A 206 -1.63 -5.87 -16.59
C SER A 206 -1.13 -7.07 -17.40
N GLU A 207 -1.38 -7.11 -18.72
CA GLU A 207 -0.89 -8.15 -19.62
C GLU A 207 0.64 -8.26 -19.64
N ALA A 208 1.35 -7.17 -19.32
CA ALA A 208 2.81 -7.18 -19.14
C ALA A 208 3.29 -8.19 -18.09
N LEU A 209 2.43 -8.57 -17.14
CA LEU A 209 2.75 -9.54 -16.09
C LEU A 209 2.45 -10.99 -16.50
N THR A 210 1.92 -11.26 -17.70
CA THR A 210 1.53 -12.61 -18.14
C THR A 210 2.70 -13.61 -18.09
N GLY A 211 3.91 -13.14 -18.39
CA GLY A 211 5.13 -13.96 -18.33
C GLY A 211 5.51 -14.46 -16.93
N PHE A 212 4.77 -14.05 -15.90
CA PHE A 212 5.02 -14.37 -14.50
C PHE A 212 3.91 -15.19 -13.84
N ALA A 213 3.06 -15.83 -14.63
CA ALA A 213 2.15 -16.84 -14.12
C ALA A 213 2.92 -17.94 -13.35
N GLU A 214 2.25 -18.63 -12.42
CA GLU A 214 2.85 -19.60 -11.50
C GLU A 214 3.80 -20.59 -12.19
N GLU A 215 3.33 -21.24 -13.26
CA GLU A 215 4.14 -22.19 -14.05
C GLU A 215 5.38 -21.53 -14.69
N HIS A 216 5.25 -20.30 -15.20
CA HIS A 216 6.36 -19.58 -15.80
C HIS A 216 7.39 -19.16 -14.75
N PHE A 217 6.93 -18.71 -13.57
CA PHE A 217 7.81 -18.35 -12.46
C PHE A 217 8.66 -19.54 -12.02
N PHE A 218 8.05 -20.70 -11.73
CA PHE A 218 8.80 -21.90 -11.32
C PHE A 218 9.73 -22.47 -12.40
N ASN A 219 9.50 -22.13 -13.67
CA ASN A 219 10.36 -22.45 -14.80
C ASN A 219 11.47 -21.40 -15.06
N SER A 220 11.56 -20.35 -14.25
CA SER A 220 12.56 -19.28 -14.35
C SER A 220 13.71 -19.44 -13.33
N LEU A 221 14.75 -18.61 -13.47
CA LEU A 221 15.82 -18.51 -12.48
C LEU A 221 15.29 -18.12 -11.09
N GLY A 222 14.39 -17.13 -11.02
CA GLY A 222 13.80 -16.66 -9.77
C GLY A 222 12.98 -17.72 -9.04
N GLY A 223 12.20 -18.52 -9.79
CA GLY A 223 11.45 -19.63 -9.20
C GLY A 223 12.32 -20.78 -8.71
N TYR A 224 13.41 -21.10 -9.43
CA TYR A 224 14.38 -22.09 -8.96
C TYR A 224 15.09 -21.64 -7.68
N LEU A 225 15.38 -20.34 -7.56
CA LEU A 225 15.99 -19.74 -6.38
C LEU A 225 15.00 -19.43 -5.25
N LYS A 226 13.69 -19.58 -5.50
CA LYS A 226 12.60 -19.16 -4.60
C LYS A 226 12.75 -17.69 -4.16
N ASP A 227 12.88 -16.80 -5.13
CA ASP A 227 13.04 -15.36 -4.88
C ASP A 227 11.80 -14.76 -4.20
N LEU A 228 11.86 -14.62 -2.87
CA LEU A 228 10.76 -14.12 -2.05
C LEU A 228 10.47 -12.63 -2.29
N ASP A 229 11.50 -11.80 -2.46
CA ASP A 229 11.32 -10.37 -2.70
C ASP A 229 10.57 -10.13 -4.01
N ALA A 230 10.91 -10.89 -5.06
CA ALA A 230 10.23 -10.80 -6.34
C ALA A 230 8.76 -11.26 -6.25
N VAL A 231 8.45 -12.30 -5.48
CA VAL A 231 7.06 -12.77 -5.29
C VAL A 231 6.24 -11.78 -4.44
N VAL A 232 6.84 -11.18 -3.40
CA VAL A 232 6.19 -10.12 -2.62
C VAL A 232 5.85 -8.91 -3.50
N GLU A 233 6.76 -8.49 -4.36
CA GLU A 233 6.50 -7.37 -5.27
C GLU A 233 5.41 -7.71 -6.29
N LEU A 234 5.41 -8.93 -6.86
CA LEU A 234 4.33 -9.37 -7.74
C LEU A 234 2.97 -9.42 -7.02
N PHE A 235 2.93 -9.89 -5.77
CA PHE A 235 1.72 -9.89 -4.96
C PHE A 235 1.19 -8.46 -4.77
N ARG A 236 2.06 -7.51 -4.37
CA ARG A 236 1.69 -6.09 -4.20
C ARG A 236 1.22 -5.46 -5.50
N ALA A 237 1.93 -5.69 -6.60
CA ALA A 237 1.56 -5.22 -7.92
C ALA A 237 0.18 -5.75 -8.34
N SER A 238 -0.09 -7.02 -8.05
CA SER A 238 -1.34 -7.67 -8.43
C SER A 238 -2.56 -7.17 -7.63
N GLN A 239 -2.36 -6.52 -6.49
CA GLN A 239 -3.44 -5.85 -5.77
C GLN A 239 -3.97 -4.59 -6.49
N MET A 240 -3.27 -4.09 -7.52
CA MET A 240 -3.65 -2.88 -8.28
C MET A 240 -4.68 -3.16 -9.39
N ILE A 241 -5.74 -3.89 -9.05
CA ILE A 241 -6.86 -4.20 -9.95
C ILE A 241 -7.75 -2.96 -10.09
N ILE A 242 -7.92 -2.47 -11.31
CA ILE A 242 -8.76 -1.30 -11.60
C ILE A 242 -9.74 -1.56 -12.75
N HIS A 243 -9.56 -2.61 -13.55
CA HIS A 243 -10.53 -3.01 -14.57
C HIS A 243 -11.17 -4.37 -14.24
N PRO A 244 -12.47 -4.56 -14.55
CA PRO A 244 -13.19 -5.80 -14.20
C PRO A 244 -12.68 -7.04 -14.95
N ASN A 245 -11.93 -6.87 -16.03
CA ASN A 245 -11.40 -7.95 -16.87
C ASN A 245 -9.96 -8.39 -16.50
N GLU A 246 -9.37 -7.89 -15.41
CA GLU A 246 -8.00 -8.20 -15.00
C GLU A 246 -7.88 -9.52 -14.20
N GLN A 247 -8.47 -10.61 -14.69
CA GLN A 247 -8.41 -11.94 -14.05
C GLN A 247 -6.97 -12.45 -13.87
N LEU A 248 -6.03 -11.96 -14.68
CA LEU A 248 -4.61 -12.26 -14.54
C LEU A 248 -4.08 -11.85 -13.16
N LEU A 249 -4.44 -10.65 -12.69
CA LEU A 249 -4.01 -10.13 -11.40
C LEU A 249 -4.64 -10.94 -10.24
N GLU A 250 -5.90 -11.36 -10.37
CA GLU A 250 -6.55 -12.24 -9.38
C GLU A 250 -5.85 -13.60 -9.27
N LYS A 251 -5.48 -14.19 -10.41
CA LYS A 251 -4.69 -15.43 -10.44
C LYS A 251 -3.34 -15.24 -9.75
N HIS A 252 -2.67 -14.10 -10.01
CA HIS A 252 -1.41 -13.76 -9.34
C HIS A 252 -1.58 -13.61 -7.83
N ILE A 253 -2.58 -12.86 -7.36
CA ILE A 253 -2.89 -12.74 -5.92
C ILE A 253 -3.04 -14.13 -5.29
N SER A 254 -3.78 -15.03 -5.94
CA SER A 254 -4.05 -16.38 -5.42
C SER A 254 -2.77 -17.21 -5.22
N TRP A 255 -1.98 -17.41 -6.28
CA TRP A 255 -0.80 -18.27 -6.19
C TRP A 255 0.31 -17.63 -5.36
N THR A 256 0.54 -16.32 -5.50
CA THR A 256 1.58 -15.63 -4.71
C THR A 256 1.22 -15.63 -3.23
N SER A 257 -0.04 -15.40 -2.85
CA SER A 257 -0.47 -15.50 -1.45
C SER A 257 -0.26 -16.91 -0.89
N HIS A 258 -0.60 -17.95 -1.67
CA HIS A 258 -0.38 -19.34 -1.27
C HIS A 258 1.10 -19.64 -1.03
N PHE A 259 1.96 -19.30 -2.00
CA PHE A 259 3.40 -19.49 -1.91
C PHE A 259 4.02 -18.76 -0.71
N LEU A 260 3.66 -17.48 -0.52
CA LEU A 260 4.17 -16.67 0.58
C LEU A 260 3.75 -17.22 1.96
N LYS A 261 2.51 -17.70 2.11
CA LYS A 261 2.03 -18.36 3.34
C LYS A 261 2.78 -19.67 3.61
N GLN A 262 3.06 -20.45 2.57
CA GLN A 262 3.83 -21.69 2.69
C GLN A 262 5.25 -21.41 3.18
N GLU A 263 5.95 -20.45 2.56
CA GLU A 263 7.32 -20.09 2.96
C GLU A 263 7.38 -19.48 4.38
N LEU A 264 6.33 -18.77 4.80
CA LEU A 264 6.17 -18.28 6.18
C LEU A 264 6.09 -19.42 7.19
N SER A 265 5.32 -20.47 6.90
CA SER A 265 5.19 -21.65 7.78
C SER A 265 6.48 -22.49 7.87
N ASN A 266 7.28 -22.54 6.80
CA ASN A 266 8.48 -23.36 6.73
C ASN A 266 9.71 -22.74 7.43
N THR A 267 9.69 -21.45 7.76
CA THR A 267 10.89 -20.69 8.15
C THR A 267 11.06 -20.54 9.68
N SER A 268 10.61 -21.51 10.49
CA SER A 268 10.59 -21.40 11.96
C SER A 268 11.97 -21.33 12.67
N LYS A 269 13.11 -21.38 11.96
CA LYS A 269 14.46 -21.48 12.57
C LYS A 269 15.60 -20.84 11.76
N CYS A 270 15.46 -19.61 11.26
CA CYS A 270 16.58 -18.94 10.58
C CYS A 270 17.11 -17.74 11.38
N ALA A 271 18.40 -17.76 11.71
CA ALA A 271 19.06 -16.78 12.58
C ALA A 271 19.56 -15.52 11.83
N TYR A 272 19.34 -15.42 10.52
CA TYR A 272 19.93 -14.35 9.71
C TYR A 272 19.02 -13.12 9.58
N LYS A 273 19.55 -11.94 9.89
CA LYS A 273 18.84 -10.64 9.88
C LYS A 273 18.13 -10.37 8.55
N HIS A 274 18.79 -10.56 7.40
CA HIS A 274 18.15 -10.33 6.09
C HIS A 274 16.96 -11.26 5.84
N LYS A 275 17.08 -12.55 6.21
CA LYS A 275 15.96 -13.49 6.03
C LYS A 275 14.82 -13.12 6.96
N GLN A 276 15.12 -12.70 8.20
CA GLN A 276 14.11 -12.15 9.12
C GLN A 276 13.43 -10.90 8.53
N ASN A 277 14.20 -9.97 7.94
CA ASN A 277 13.68 -8.78 7.28
C ASN A 277 12.75 -9.15 6.11
N ILE A 278 13.14 -10.11 5.26
CA ILE A 278 12.29 -10.61 4.17
C ILE A 278 11.03 -11.26 4.73
N MET A 279 11.13 -12.14 5.74
CA MET A 279 9.95 -12.78 6.34
C MET A 279 9.01 -11.75 6.97
N GLN A 280 9.55 -10.67 7.56
CA GLN A 280 8.75 -9.56 8.06
C GLN A 280 8.03 -8.85 6.91
N LYS A 281 8.70 -8.56 5.79
CA LYS A 281 8.06 -8.00 4.58
C LYS A 281 6.95 -8.89 4.04
N VAL A 282 7.15 -10.22 4.07
CA VAL A 282 6.14 -11.21 3.67
C VAL A 282 4.92 -11.13 4.60
N ASN A 283 5.14 -11.19 5.92
CA ASN A 283 4.06 -11.07 6.90
C ASN A 283 3.31 -9.75 6.72
N ASP A 284 4.04 -8.64 6.61
CA ASP A 284 3.50 -7.31 6.42
C ASP A 284 2.63 -7.18 5.17
N ALA A 285 3.07 -7.77 4.04
CA ALA A 285 2.30 -7.74 2.80
C ALA A 285 1.00 -8.55 2.91
N LEU A 286 1.04 -9.71 3.58
CA LEU A 286 -0.13 -10.58 3.75
C LEU A 286 -1.14 -10.06 4.79
N GLU A 287 -0.65 -9.43 5.85
CA GLU A 287 -1.46 -8.94 6.97
C GLU A 287 -2.13 -7.60 6.67
N PHE A 288 -1.42 -6.70 5.96
CA PHE A 288 -1.88 -5.33 5.72
C PHE A 288 -2.15 -5.09 4.23
N PRO A 289 -3.39 -5.34 3.75
CA PRO A 289 -3.71 -5.11 2.36
C PRO A 289 -3.59 -3.62 2.00
N HIS A 290 -3.21 -3.33 0.75
CA HIS A 290 -3.00 -1.95 0.29
C HIS A 290 -4.21 -1.06 0.57
N TYR A 291 -5.43 -1.58 0.41
CA TYR A 291 -6.67 -0.83 0.60
C TYR A 291 -7.07 -0.59 2.07
N ALA A 292 -6.38 -1.18 3.05
CA ALA A 292 -6.66 -0.97 4.48
C ALA A 292 -5.44 -0.37 5.24
N SER A 293 -4.43 0.08 4.50
CA SER A 293 -3.17 0.59 5.08
C SER A 293 -3.11 2.12 5.04
N LEU A 294 -3.12 2.78 6.21
CA LEU A 294 -3.02 4.25 6.30
C LEU A 294 -1.56 4.71 6.17
N GLU A 295 -1.36 5.83 5.45
CA GLU A 295 -0.04 6.35 5.09
C GLU A 295 0.89 6.50 6.30
N ARG A 296 0.45 7.21 7.36
CA ARG A 296 1.31 7.41 8.54
C ARG A 296 1.72 6.13 9.25
N LEU A 297 0.85 5.12 9.31
CA LEU A 297 1.18 3.83 9.92
C LEU A 297 2.19 3.08 9.06
N VAL A 298 2.02 3.10 7.74
CA VAL A 298 2.95 2.51 6.77
C VAL A 298 4.32 3.18 6.87
N TYR A 299 4.36 4.52 6.86
CA TYR A 299 5.60 5.28 6.98
C TYR A 299 6.33 4.96 8.28
N ARG A 300 5.61 4.95 9.42
CA ARG A 300 6.21 4.59 10.70
C ARG A 300 6.85 3.21 10.67
N ARG A 301 6.14 2.20 10.16
CA ARG A 301 6.66 0.83 10.05
C ARG A 301 7.89 0.76 9.13
N ASN A 302 7.84 1.44 7.99
CA ASN A 302 8.94 1.44 7.03
C ASN A 302 10.18 2.16 7.57
N ILE A 303 10.00 3.29 8.28
CA ILE A 303 11.08 4.01 8.97
C ILE A 303 11.75 3.10 10.00
N VAL A 304 10.95 2.41 10.83
CA VAL A 304 11.48 1.52 11.89
C VAL A 304 12.22 0.31 11.31
N ASN A 305 11.77 -0.20 10.16
CA ASN A 305 12.35 -1.38 9.52
C ASN A 305 13.34 -1.03 8.40
N TYR A 306 13.73 0.24 8.25
CA TYR A 306 14.60 0.68 7.17
C TYR A 306 16.04 0.19 7.39
N ASP A 307 16.57 -0.57 6.44
CA ASP A 307 17.94 -1.10 6.51
C ASP A 307 18.90 -0.17 5.75
N VAL A 308 19.61 0.69 6.49
CA VAL A 308 20.60 1.62 5.92
C VAL A 308 21.74 0.87 5.24
N ASP A 309 22.10 -0.29 5.78
CA ASP A 309 23.17 -1.16 5.29
C ASP A 309 22.62 -2.31 4.42
N ASP A 310 21.57 -2.06 3.61
CA ASP A 310 20.99 -3.08 2.72
C ASP A 310 22.04 -3.63 1.73
N ILE A 311 22.67 -4.73 2.11
CA ILE A 311 23.60 -5.50 1.30
C ILE A 311 22.78 -6.58 0.58
N ARG A 312 22.74 -6.47 -0.74
CA ARG A 312 22.10 -7.47 -1.60
C ARG A 312 23.11 -8.48 -2.09
N MET A 313 22.66 -9.72 -2.24
CA MET A 313 23.52 -10.84 -2.64
C MET A 313 23.06 -11.43 -3.97
N LEU A 314 23.90 -11.33 -4.99
CA LEU A 314 23.79 -12.10 -6.22
C LEU A 314 24.96 -13.10 -6.26
N LYS A 315 25.70 -13.17 -7.36
CA LYS A 315 26.98 -13.92 -7.44
C LYS A 315 28.08 -13.31 -6.56
N SER A 316 27.94 -12.03 -6.27
CA SER A 316 28.72 -11.30 -5.27
C SER A 316 27.79 -10.35 -4.53
N SER A 317 28.21 -9.91 -3.34
CA SER A 317 27.49 -8.84 -2.65
C SER A 317 27.62 -7.53 -3.42
N TYR A 318 26.58 -6.71 -3.34
CA TYR A 318 26.62 -5.32 -3.77
C TYR A 318 25.78 -4.47 -2.82
N SER A 319 26.15 -3.21 -2.71
CA SER A 319 25.35 -2.18 -2.04
C SER A 319 25.17 -1.01 -3.01
N SER A 320 24.08 -0.29 -2.85
CA SER A 320 23.80 0.90 -3.63
C SER A 320 23.17 1.95 -2.74
N LEU A 321 23.67 3.19 -2.84
CA LEU A 321 23.08 4.36 -2.18
C LEU A 321 21.67 4.68 -2.69
N SER A 322 21.28 4.08 -3.83
CA SER A 322 19.92 4.11 -4.36
C SER A 322 18.95 3.18 -3.62
N ILE A 323 19.46 2.31 -2.74
CA ILE A 323 18.67 1.28 -2.06
C ILE A 323 18.70 1.52 -0.54
N GLY A 324 19.89 1.67 0.04
CA GLY A 324 20.10 2.02 1.45
C GLY A 324 20.75 3.40 1.59
N ASN A 325 20.09 4.34 2.26
CA ASN A 325 20.57 5.71 2.41
C ASN A 325 20.21 6.29 3.79
N LYS A 326 21.25 6.55 4.60
CA LYS A 326 21.11 7.12 5.95
C LYS A 326 20.48 8.51 5.97
N ASP A 327 20.66 9.31 4.92
CA ASP A 327 20.13 10.67 4.86
C ASP A 327 18.61 10.63 4.63
N PHE A 328 18.10 9.65 3.88
CA PHE A 328 16.66 9.42 3.75
C PHE A 328 16.04 9.00 5.09
N LEU A 329 16.68 8.11 5.83
CA LEU A 329 16.20 7.71 7.15
C LEU A 329 16.15 8.90 8.11
N ARG A 330 17.23 9.70 8.19
CA ARG A 330 17.27 10.89 9.05
C ARG A 330 16.15 11.86 8.70
N LEU A 331 16.01 12.20 7.41
CA LEU A 331 14.95 13.11 6.95
C LEU A 331 13.56 12.57 7.29
N ALA A 332 13.33 11.27 7.11
CA ALA A 332 12.04 10.65 7.41
C ALA A 332 11.69 10.71 8.90
N VAL A 333 12.65 10.47 9.80
CA VAL A 333 12.42 10.58 11.25
C VAL A 333 12.14 12.03 11.65
N GLU A 334 12.92 12.99 11.14
CA GLU A 334 12.75 14.41 11.42
C GLU A 334 11.38 14.93 10.94
N ASP A 335 11.00 14.63 9.68
CA ASP A 335 9.71 14.99 9.10
C ASP A 335 8.55 14.33 9.86
N PHE A 336 8.68 13.04 10.21
CA PHE A 336 7.67 12.31 10.95
C PHE A 336 7.39 12.95 12.31
N ASN A 337 8.44 13.27 13.08
CA ASN A 337 8.34 13.86 14.41
C ASN A 337 7.87 15.34 14.35
N ALA A 338 8.26 16.09 13.33
CA ALA A 338 7.77 17.45 13.11
C ALA A 338 6.26 17.45 12.87
N CYS A 339 5.75 16.58 12.00
CA CYS A 339 4.31 16.41 11.76
C CYS A 339 3.57 16.01 13.05
N GLN A 340 4.13 15.12 13.88
CA GLN A 340 3.52 14.75 15.16
C GLN A 340 3.39 15.92 16.14
N SER A 341 4.30 16.89 16.10
CA SER A 341 4.19 18.09 16.94
C SER A 341 2.96 18.92 16.55
N ILE A 342 2.74 19.09 15.23
CA ILE A 342 1.55 19.74 14.67
C ILE A 342 0.30 18.97 15.09
N TYR A 343 0.31 17.64 14.98
CA TYR A 343 -0.85 16.83 15.31
C TYR A 343 -1.31 16.95 16.75
N ARG A 344 -0.35 17.00 17.69
CA ARG A 344 -0.65 17.19 19.10
C ARG A 344 -1.24 18.56 19.39
N GLU A 345 -0.83 19.59 18.66
CA GLU A 345 -1.39 20.93 18.84
C GLU A 345 -2.80 21.03 18.25
N GLU A 346 -3.00 20.50 17.04
CA GLU A 346 -4.33 20.41 16.42
C GLU A 346 -5.31 19.59 17.28
N LEU A 347 -4.85 18.49 17.89
CA LEU A 347 -5.68 17.70 18.81
C LEU A 347 -6.12 18.52 20.03
N LYS A 348 -5.23 19.30 20.65
CA LYS A 348 -5.59 20.21 21.75
C LYS A 348 -6.57 21.29 21.32
N GLN A 349 -6.44 21.80 20.10
CA GLN A 349 -7.39 22.76 19.53
C GLN A 349 -8.78 22.12 19.38
N LEU A 350 -8.83 20.88 18.88
CA LEU A 350 -10.07 20.11 18.76
C LEU A 350 -10.73 19.84 20.12
N GLU A 351 -9.95 19.43 21.12
CA GLU A 351 -10.42 19.22 22.51
C GLU A 351 -10.97 20.51 23.12
N ARG A 352 -10.33 21.65 22.88
CA ARG A 352 -10.82 22.95 23.33
C ARG A 352 -12.14 23.29 22.65
N TRP A 353 -12.21 23.14 21.34
CA TRP A 353 -13.42 23.40 20.56
C TRP A 353 -14.61 22.55 21.03
N VAL A 354 -14.42 21.26 21.35
CA VAL A 354 -15.49 20.40 21.91
C VAL A 354 -16.07 20.97 23.20
N ARG A 355 -15.22 21.47 24.11
CA ARG A 355 -15.65 22.09 25.38
C ARG A 355 -16.33 23.44 25.16
N GLU A 356 -15.78 24.26 24.27
CA GLU A 356 -16.35 25.58 23.92
C GLU A 356 -17.74 25.44 23.29
N LYS A 357 -17.95 24.40 22.49
CA LYS A 357 -19.25 24.06 21.90
C LYS A 357 -20.15 23.23 22.82
N ARG A 358 -19.74 22.97 24.05
CA ARG A 358 -20.50 22.22 25.07
C ARG A 358 -20.89 20.80 24.65
N LEU A 359 -20.23 20.25 23.63
CA LEU A 359 -20.51 18.90 23.13
C LEU A 359 -20.18 17.82 24.19
N ASP A 360 -19.27 18.13 25.11
CA ASP A 360 -18.94 17.29 26.28
C ASP A 360 -20.08 17.21 27.32
N LYS A 361 -21.10 18.08 27.22
CA LYS A 361 -22.27 18.06 28.11
C LYS A 361 -23.38 17.12 27.65
N LEU A 362 -23.37 16.72 26.38
CA LEU A 362 -24.36 15.82 25.79
C LEU A 362 -24.08 14.38 26.25
N LYS A 363 -24.78 13.93 27.30
CA LYS A 363 -24.52 12.62 27.94
C LYS A 363 -24.85 11.41 27.07
N PHE A 364 -25.70 11.58 26.06
CA PHE A 364 -26.03 10.54 25.10
C PHE A 364 -24.90 10.32 24.08
N ALA A 365 -24.05 11.33 23.84
CA ALA A 365 -23.07 11.30 22.76
C ALA A 365 -21.78 10.59 23.16
N ARG A 366 -21.35 9.65 22.32
CA ARG A 366 -20.11 8.90 22.47
C ARG A 366 -18.90 9.81 22.20
N GLN A 367 -17.87 9.68 23.04
CA GLN A 367 -16.63 10.45 22.89
C GLN A 367 -15.66 9.72 21.94
N LYS A 368 -15.63 10.14 20.67
CA LYS A 368 -14.76 9.55 19.62
C LYS A 368 -13.76 10.53 19.01
N LEU A 369 -13.50 11.65 19.69
CA LEU A 369 -12.61 12.73 19.26
C LEU A 369 -11.24 12.23 18.76
N ALA A 370 -10.58 11.36 19.53
CA ALA A 370 -9.26 10.84 19.16
C ALA A 370 -9.29 10.04 17.85
N TYR A 371 -10.38 9.30 17.59
CA TYR A 371 -10.54 8.49 16.38
C TYR A 371 -10.86 9.38 15.17
N CYS A 372 -11.75 10.36 15.34
CA CYS A 372 -12.06 11.35 14.31
C CYS A 372 -10.79 12.09 13.87
N TYR A 373 -9.99 12.56 14.82
CA TYR A 373 -8.74 13.24 14.51
C TYR A 373 -7.67 12.30 13.94
N PHE A 374 -7.52 11.09 14.49
CA PHE A 374 -6.62 10.07 13.96
C PHE A 374 -6.90 9.76 12.49
N SER A 375 -8.18 9.61 12.10
CA SER A 375 -8.54 9.32 10.70
C SER A 375 -8.05 10.41 9.72
N ALA A 376 -8.07 11.67 10.15
CA ALA A 376 -7.55 12.80 9.38
C ALA A 376 -6.01 12.83 9.39
N ALA A 377 -5.39 12.76 10.57
CA ALA A 377 -3.94 12.86 10.71
C ALA A 377 -3.18 11.68 10.06
N ALA A 378 -3.76 10.48 10.08
CA ALA A 378 -3.17 9.28 9.49
C ALA A 378 -3.23 9.26 7.95
N THR A 379 -4.06 10.12 7.34
CA THR A 379 -4.28 10.18 5.88
C THR A 379 -3.80 11.48 5.24
N LEU A 380 -3.90 12.61 5.93
CA LEU A 380 -3.52 13.94 5.43
C LEU A 380 -2.19 14.37 6.07
N CYS A 381 -1.11 13.72 5.64
CA CYS A 381 0.18 13.78 6.32
C CYS A 381 0.92 15.13 6.23
N SER A 382 0.65 15.92 5.19
CA SER A 382 1.42 17.14 4.91
C SER A 382 1.09 18.25 5.92
N PRO A 383 2.08 18.93 6.51
CA PRO A 383 1.88 20.02 7.48
C PRO A 383 0.85 21.07 7.03
N GLU A 384 0.87 21.40 5.73
CA GLU A 384 0.07 22.44 5.09
C GLU A 384 -1.44 22.13 5.07
N LEU A 385 -1.83 20.87 5.30
CA LEU A 385 -3.22 20.41 5.25
C LEU A 385 -3.97 20.54 6.59
N SER A 386 -3.56 21.49 7.45
CA SER A 386 -4.16 21.69 8.78
C SER A 386 -5.65 22.03 8.71
N ASP A 387 -6.05 22.94 7.82
CA ASP A 387 -7.46 23.29 7.62
C ASP A 387 -8.30 22.08 7.18
N ALA A 388 -7.77 21.24 6.30
CA ALA A 388 -8.42 20.02 5.86
C ALA A 388 -8.57 19.02 7.02
N ARG A 389 -7.50 18.80 7.81
CA ARG A 389 -7.53 17.89 8.96
C ARG A 389 -8.52 18.33 10.04
N LEU A 390 -8.50 19.61 10.39
CA LEU A 390 -9.40 20.16 11.41
C LEU A 390 -10.86 20.16 10.94
N THR A 391 -11.11 20.50 9.67
CA THR A 391 -12.45 20.41 9.07
C THR A 391 -12.97 18.99 9.11
N TRP A 392 -12.16 18.02 8.69
CA TRP A 392 -12.50 16.59 8.73
C TRP A 392 -12.80 16.11 10.15
N ALA A 393 -11.93 16.43 11.10
CA ALA A 393 -12.05 15.96 12.47
C ALA A 393 -13.25 16.59 13.21
N LYS A 394 -13.47 17.91 13.06
CA LYS A 394 -14.63 18.60 13.64
C LYS A 394 -15.94 18.02 13.11
N ASN A 395 -16.06 17.86 11.79
CA ASN A 395 -17.26 17.25 11.20
C ASN A 395 -17.40 15.79 11.64
N GLY A 396 -16.33 15.01 11.75
CA GLY A 396 -16.40 13.64 12.27
C GLY A 396 -16.92 13.55 13.71
N VAL A 397 -16.55 14.51 14.56
CA VAL A 397 -17.12 14.61 15.91
C VAL A 397 -18.59 14.99 15.86
N LEU A 398 -18.96 16.00 15.06
CA LEU A 398 -20.35 16.44 14.93
C LEU A 398 -21.26 15.34 14.36
N THR A 399 -20.82 14.61 13.34
CA THR A 399 -21.61 13.53 12.75
C THR A 399 -21.83 12.41 13.75
N THR A 400 -20.85 12.12 14.63
CA THR A 400 -21.02 11.14 15.71
C THR A 400 -22.05 11.60 16.74
N VAL A 401 -21.99 12.88 17.15
CA VAL A 401 -22.97 13.47 18.09
C VAL A 401 -24.38 13.47 17.49
N VAL A 402 -24.50 13.84 16.22
CA VAL A 402 -25.78 13.87 15.50
C VAL A 402 -26.33 12.46 15.31
N ASP A 403 -25.50 11.48 14.94
CA ASP A 403 -25.89 10.06 14.85
C ASP A 403 -26.50 9.56 16.17
N ASP A 404 -25.80 9.78 17.29
CA ASP A 404 -26.29 9.39 18.62
C ASP A 404 -27.58 10.14 19.02
N PHE A 405 -27.72 11.39 18.57
CA PHE A 405 -28.94 12.17 18.79
C PHE A 405 -30.14 11.62 18.00
N PHE A 406 -29.96 11.22 16.75
CA PHE A 406 -31.02 10.67 15.92
C PHE A 406 -31.40 9.23 16.29
N ASP A 407 -30.43 8.43 16.76
CA ASP A 407 -30.66 7.03 17.14
C ASP A 407 -31.23 6.86 18.55
N VAL A 408 -30.79 7.69 19.51
CA VAL A 408 -31.10 7.48 20.94
C VAL A 408 -31.50 8.76 21.67
N GLY A 409 -30.79 9.86 21.41
CA GLY A 409 -30.83 11.05 22.26
C GLY A 409 -32.05 11.96 22.11
N GLY A 410 -32.60 12.08 20.90
CA GLY A 410 -33.60 13.07 20.52
C GLY A 410 -34.99 12.49 20.26
N SER A 411 -36.01 13.27 20.57
CA SER A 411 -37.40 13.03 20.15
C SER A 411 -37.64 13.50 18.72
N GLU A 412 -38.66 12.96 18.04
CA GLU A 412 -38.97 13.34 16.64
C GLU A 412 -39.19 14.85 16.47
N ASP A 413 -39.83 15.51 17.44
CA ASP A 413 -40.02 16.98 17.43
C ASP A 413 -38.68 17.73 17.48
N GLU A 414 -37.72 17.25 18.27
CA GLU A 414 -36.37 17.80 18.35
C GLU A 414 -35.57 17.58 17.05
N LEU A 415 -35.69 16.39 16.44
CA LEU A 415 -35.04 16.10 15.15
C LEU A 415 -35.57 17.01 14.04
N LEU A 416 -36.90 17.19 13.98
CA LEU A 416 -37.54 18.10 13.03
C LEU A 416 -37.16 19.56 13.28
N ASN A 417 -37.10 19.98 14.55
CA ASN A 417 -36.66 21.32 14.90
C ASN A 417 -35.21 21.57 14.44
N LEU A 418 -34.29 20.63 14.70
CA LEU A 418 -32.91 20.75 14.24
C LEU A 418 -32.81 20.89 12.71
N ILE A 419 -33.57 20.10 11.94
CA ILE A 419 -33.60 20.20 10.47
C ILE A 419 -34.11 21.58 10.03
N GLN A 420 -35.19 22.07 10.64
CA GLN A 420 -35.75 23.39 10.33
C GLN A 420 -34.77 24.52 10.64
N LEU A 421 -34.01 24.41 11.73
CA LEU A 421 -33.00 25.38 12.13
C LEU A 421 -31.86 25.48 11.11
N VAL A 422 -31.40 24.35 10.55
CA VAL A 422 -30.35 24.34 9.52
C VAL A 422 -30.89 24.82 8.17
N GLU A 423 -32.17 24.58 7.88
CA GLU A 423 -32.81 25.01 6.63
C GLU A 423 -33.03 26.53 6.58
N LYS A 424 -33.45 27.13 7.70
CA LYS A 424 -33.73 28.57 7.84
C LYS A 424 -32.52 29.27 8.44
N HIS A 425 -31.72 29.92 7.59
CA HIS A 425 -30.45 30.56 7.94
C HIS A 425 -30.55 31.85 8.78
N ASP A 426 -31.77 32.31 9.16
CA ASP A 426 -32.04 33.54 9.91
C ASP A 426 -33.02 33.26 11.08
N LEU A 427 -32.54 32.56 12.12
CA LEU A 427 -33.34 32.22 13.30
C LEU A 427 -32.66 32.67 14.60
N ASP A 428 -33.48 33.01 15.61
CA ASP A 428 -33.01 33.35 16.94
C ASP A 428 -32.92 32.06 17.77
N VAL A 429 -31.70 31.58 17.97
CA VAL A 429 -31.39 30.37 18.75
C VAL A 429 -32.11 30.34 20.11
N SER A 430 -32.30 31.50 20.75
CA SER A 430 -32.94 31.59 22.07
C SER A 430 -34.46 31.44 22.06
N ILE A 431 -35.08 31.52 20.87
CA ILE A 431 -36.53 31.44 20.67
C ILE A 431 -36.91 30.18 19.88
N ASP A 432 -36.08 29.80 18.90
CA ASP A 432 -36.42 28.80 17.90
C ASP A 432 -35.96 27.36 18.26
N CYS A 433 -35.07 27.19 19.24
CA CYS A 433 -34.65 25.87 19.73
C CYS A 433 -35.65 25.30 20.74
N CYS A 434 -36.08 24.06 20.53
CA CYS A 434 -37.05 23.40 21.41
C CYS A 434 -36.45 22.74 22.67
N SER A 435 -35.13 22.53 22.71
CA SER A 435 -34.41 22.00 23.87
C SER A 435 -32.97 22.51 23.93
N GLU A 436 -32.34 22.35 25.11
CA GLU A 436 -30.94 22.71 25.34
C GLU A 436 -30.00 21.83 24.49
N GLU A 437 -30.36 20.56 24.30
CA GLU A 437 -29.63 19.63 23.43
C GLU A 437 -29.64 20.11 21.98
N VAL A 438 -30.80 20.49 21.44
CA VAL A 438 -30.91 21.04 20.07
C VAL A 438 -30.14 22.35 19.94
N GLU A 439 -30.22 23.24 20.93
CA GLU A 439 -29.46 24.49 20.97
C GLU A 439 -27.95 24.25 20.86
N ILE A 440 -27.42 23.30 21.64
CA ILE A 440 -26.00 22.93 21.64
C ILE A 440 -25.58 22.40 20.27
N ILE A 441 -26.34 21.44 19.72
CA ILE A 441 -26.01 20.79 18.44
C ILE A 441 -26.08 21.80 17.29
N TYR A 442 -27.18 22.55 17.18
CA TYR A 442 -27.36 23.55 16.13
C TYR A 442 -26.28 24.63 16.19
N SER A 443 -26.02 25.18 17.37
CA SER A 443 -24.98 26.19 17.55
C SER A 443 -23.61 25.66 17.16
N ALA A 444 -23.29 24.40 17.48
CA ALA A 444 -22.03 23.79 17.07
C ALA A 444 -21.95 23.60 15.54
N LEU A 445 -23.05 23.19 14.90
CA LEU A 445 -23.16 23.03 13.45
C LEU A 445 -23.01 24.37 12.73
N ASP A 446 -23.87 25.36 12.96
CA ASP A 446 -23.85 26.63 12.22
C ASP A 446 -22.52 27.37 12.38
N ASN A 447 -21.95 27.38 13.59
CA ASN A 447 -20.62 27.97 13.81
C ASN A 447 -19.54 27.25 13.00
N THR A 448 -19.56 25.92 12.95
CA THR A 448 -18.55 25.14 12.23
C THR A 448 -18.72 25.30 10.71
N ILE A 449 -19.95 25.30 10.21
CA ILE A 449 -20.28 25.54 8.80
C ILE A 449 -19.85 26.95 8.38
N SER A 450 -20.10 27.96 9.22
CA SER A 450 -19.65 29.33 9.00
C SER A 450 -18.12 29.45 9.00
N GLU A 451 -17.44 28.86 9.98
CA GLU A 451 -15.97 28.83 10.05
C GLU A 451 -15.35 28.21 8.78
N ILE A 452 -15.90 27.07 8.33
CA ILE A 452 -15.46 26.40 7.10
C ILE A 452 -15.68 27.30 5.88
N GLY A 453 -16.86 27.92 5.78
CA GLY A 453 -17.21 28.84 4.70
C GLY A 453 -16.27 30.04 4.60
N GLU A 454 -15.92 30.63 5.74
CA GLU A 454 -15.00 31.76 5.84
C GLU A 454 -13.56 31.37 5.48
N LYS A 455 -13.04 30.28 6.07
CA LYS A 455 -11.70 29.77 5.77
C LYS A 455 -11.53 29.41 4.30
N ALA A 456 -12.57 28.84 3.68
CA ALA A 456 -12.54 28.47 2.27
C ALA A 456 -12.33 29.67 1.33
N ILE A 457 -12.60 30.92 1.74
CA ILE A 457 -12.36 32.10 0.89
C ILE A 457 -10.88 32.21 0.50
N ALA A 458 -9.96 31.92 1.44
CA ALA A 458 -8.53 31.99 1.17
C ALA A 458 -8.07 30.92 0.14
N TRP A 459 -8.67 29.73 0.20
CA TRP A 459 -8.33 28.60 -0.67
C TRP A 459 -9.02 28.68 -2.03
N GLN A 460 -10.33 28.97 -2.01
CA GLN A 460 -11.26 28.82 -3.12
C GLN A 460 -11.63 30.15 -3.78
N GLY A 461 -11.36 31.27 -3.13
CA GLY A 461 -11.77 32.61 -3.59
C GLY A 461 -13.28 32.88 -3.44
N ARG A 462 -14.00 32.00 -2.73
CA ARG A 462 -15.44 32.11 -2.49
C ARG A 462 -15.82 31.47 -1.16
N ASN A 463 -16.90 31.95 -0.55
CA ASN A 463 -17.49 31.32 0.62
C ASN A 463 -18.28 30.08 0.16
N ILE A 464 -18.13 28.96 0.89
CA ILE A 464 -18.79 27.68 0.59
C ILE A 464 -19.90 27.31 1.59
N LYS A 465 -20.25 28.21 2.52
CA LYS A 465 -21.20 27.97 3.62
C LYS A 465 -22.47 27.27 3.12
N THR A 466 -23.10 27.80 2.06
CA THR A 466 -24.33 27.25 1.48
C THR A 466 -24.20 25.78 1.09
N HIS A 467 -23.14 25.40 0.39
CA HIS A 467 -22.93 24.02 -0.03
C HIS A 467 -22.66 23.10 1.17
N VAL A 468 -21.95 23.58 2.18
CA VAL A 468 -21.72 22.79 3.41
C VAL A 468 -23.03 22.63 4.20
N SER A 469 -23.88 23.65 4.27
CA SER A 469 -25.22 23.55 4.86
C SER A 469 -26.09 22.53 4.12
N GLU A 470 -26.07 22.53 2.77
CA GLU A 470 -26.80 21.55 1.96
C GLU A 470 -26.36 20.11 2.25
N ILE A 471 -25.04 19.87 2.36
CA ILE A 471 -24.49 18.56 2.72
C ILE A 471 -24.99 18.08 4.09
N TRP A 472 -25.06 18.98 5.08
CA TRP A 472 -25.60 18.67 6.40
C TRP A 472 -27.11 18.41 6.37
N LEU A 473 -27.88 19.19 5.60
CA LEU A 473 -29.32 18.97 5.44
C LEU A 473 -29.63 17.62 4.82
N ASP A 474 -28.87 17.19 3.81
CA ASP A 474 -29.03 15.87 3.20
C ASP A 474 -28.80 14.76 4.23
N LEU A 475 -27.76 14.88 5.07
CA LEU A 475 -27.50 13.94 6.16
C LEU A 475 -28.66 13.88 7.16
N LEU A 476 -29.09 15.03 7.69
CA LEU A 476 -30.12 15.09 8.72
C LEU A 476 -31.45 14.53 8.23
N ARG A 477 -31.83 14.82 6.97
CA ARG A 477 -33.03 14.25 6.34
C ARG A 477 -32.92 12.74 6.18
N SER A 478 -31.76 12.23 5.78
CA SER A 478 -31.53 10.78 5.67
C SER A 478 -31.52 10.07 7.02
N MET A 479 -30.97 10.68 8.08
CA MET A 479 -31.05 10.13 9.44
C MET A 479 -32.48 10.15 9.98
N LEU A 480 -33.26 11.21 9.72
CA LEU A 480 -34.68 11.25 10.07
C LEU A 480 -35.45 10.10 9.42
N GLN A 481 -35.16 9.80 8.15
CA GLN A 481 -35.79 8.69 7.45
C GLN A 481 -35.50 7.32 8.12
N GLU A 482 -34.28 7.10 8.63
CA GLU A 482 -33.96 5.88 9.39
C GLU A 482 -34.67 5.84 10.74
N ALA A 483 -34.72 6.97 11.45
CA ALA A 483 -35.45 7.10 12.71
C ALA A 483 -36.95 6.80 12.53
N GLN A 484 -37.55 7.28 11.43
CA GLN A 484 -38.94 6.99 11.08
C GLN A 484 -39.16 5.50 10.77
N TRP A 485 -38.27 4.88 9.97
CA TRP A 485 -38.35 3.43 9.72
C TRP A 485 -38.28 2.62 11.01
N SER A 486 -37.38 2.98 11.92
CA SER A 486 -37.25 2.35 13.24
C SER A 486 -38.52 2.51 14.09
N LYS A 487 -39.03 3.74 14.21
CA LYS A 487 -40.22 4.07 15.00
C LYS A 487 -41.48 3.37 14.49
N GLU A 488 -41.69 3.38 13.18
CA GLU A 488 -42.86 2.78 12.52
C GLU A 488 -42.72 1.25 12.34
N LYS A 489 -41.54 0.70 12.65
CA LYS A 489 -41.15 -0.69 12.33
C LYS A 489 -41.35 -1.01 10.84
N ALA A 490 -41.14 -0.01 9.98
CA ALA A 490 -41.21 -0.17 8.54
C ALA A 490 -40.01 -0.99 8.07
N VAL A 491 -40.26 -1.94 7.17
CA VAL A 491 -39.20 -2.78 6.58
C VAL A 491 -38.94 -2.27 5.16
N PRO A 492 -37.93 -1.41 4.93
CA PRO A 492 -37.62 -0.93 3.59
C PRO A 492 -37.09 -2.07 2.72
N THR A 493 -37.16 -1.90 1.39
CA THR A 493 -36.41 -2.77 0.48
C THR A 493 -34.91 -2.49 0.61
N VAL A 494 -34.06 -3.46 0.23
CA VAL A 494 -32.60 -3.27 0.18
C VAL A 494 -32.22 -2.04 -0.66
N ASN A 495 -32.92 -1.79 -1.78
CA ASN A 495 -32.64 -0.64 -2.64
C ASN A 495 -33.03 0.70 -2.01
N GLU A 496 -34.18 0.77 -1.33
CA GLU A 496 -34.59 1.98 -0.60
C GLU A 496 -33.64 2.27 0.55
N TYR A 497 -33.30 1.24 1.32
CA TYR A 497 -32.31 1.31 2.39
C TYR A 497 -30.98 1.81 1.84
N MET A 498 -30.42 1.21 0.79
CA MET A 498 -29.11 1.61 0.27
C MET A 498 -29.11 3.01 -0.36
N ARG A 499 -30.24 3.49 -0.91
CA ARG A 499 -30.37 4.87 -1.41
C ARG A 499 -30.30 5.91 -0.29
N ASN A 500 -30.74 5.56 0.91
CA ASN A 500 -30.64 6.41 2.09
C ASN A 500 -29.33 6.18 2.86
N GLY A 501 -28.95 4.92 3.02
CA GLY A 501 -27.85 4.39 3.84
C GLY A 501 -26.48 4.97 3.50
N TYR A 502 -26.19 5.20 2.22
CA TYR A 502 -24.91 5.82 1.83
C TYR A 502 -24.85 7.32 2.19
N ILE A 503 -25.98 7.98 2.44
CA ILE A 503 -26.01 9.36 2.92
C ILE A 503 -26.00 9.36 4.45
N SER A 504 -26.89 8.58 5.08
CA SER A 504 -27.02 8.46 6.55
C SER A 504 -25.77 7.90 7.23
N PHE A 505 -24.89 7.19 6.52
CA PHE A 505 -23.56 6.80 7.02
C PHE A 505 -22.62 8.01 7.30
N ALA A 506 -23.06 9.24 7.01
CA ALA A 506 -22.49 10.49 7.49
C ALA A 506 -21.09 10.88 6.97
N LEU A 507 -20.60 10.27 5.90
CA LEU A 507 -19.33 10.69 5.30
C LEU A 507 -19.40 12.03 4.57
N GLY A 508 -20.60 12.49 4.18
CA GLY A 508 -20.81 13.71 3.42
C GLY A 508 -20.16 14.92 4.11
N PRO A 509 -20.57 15.27 5.34
CA PRO A 509 -19.98 16.37 6.09
C PRO A 509 -18.48 16.22 6.39
N ILE A 510 -17.94 15.00 6.37
CA ILE A 510 -16.53 14.75 6.69
C ILE A 510 -15.65 14.99 5.46
N ILE A 511 -15.96 14.32 4.35
CA ILE A 511 -15.11 14.33 3.16
C ILE A 511 -15.33 15.62 2.36
N LEU A 512 -16.59 15.94 2.06
CA LEU A 512 -16.92 16.92 1.02
C LEU A 512 -16.47 18.35 1.37
N PRO A 513 -16.61 18.83 2.63
CA PRO A 513 -16.03 20.11 3.03
C PRO A 513 -14.49 20.10 3.01
N ALA A 514 -13.86 18.98 3.39
CA ALA A 514 -12.40 18.87 3.40
C ALA A 514 -11.79 18.95 1.98
N LEU A 515 -12.54 18.60 0.93
CA LEU A 515 -12.11 18.74 -0.47
C LEU A 515 -11.74 20.18 -0.85
N TYR A 516 -12.35 21.18 -0.20
CA TYR A 516 -12.07 22.59 -0.45
C TYR A 516 -10.75 23.09 0.16
N PHE A 517 -10.06 22.25 0.92
CA PHE A 517 -8.79 22.56 1.55
C PHE A 517 -7.64 21.66 1.03
N VAL A 518 -7.88 20.96 -0.09
CA VAL A 518 -6.87 20.11 -0.73
C VAL A 518 -6.78 20.41 -2.22
N GLY A 519 -5.56 20.40 -2.77
CA GLY A 519 -5.35 20.54 -4.20
C GLY A 519 -5.80 21.89 -4.78
N PRO A 520 -6.18 21.92 -6.08
CA PRO A 520 -6.59 23.15 -6.76
C PRO A 520 -8.03 23.58 -6.42
N ARG A 521 -8.42 24.76 -6.88
CA ARG A 521 -9.78 25.30 -6.66
C ARG A 521 -10.87 24.44 -7.29
N LEU A 522 -11.96 24.24 -6.53
CA LEU A 522 -13.14 23.49 -6.95
C LEU A 522 -14.23 24.43 -7.45
N SER A 523 -14.51 24.35 -8.75
CA SER A 523 -15.61 25.08 -9.37
C SER A 523 -16.96 24.47 -9.01
N GLU A 524 -18.03 25.27 -9.16
CA GLU A 524 -19.42 24.79 -9.02
C GLU A 524 -19.74 23.62 -9.97
N ALA A 525 -19.15 23.62 -11.17
CA ALA A 525 -19.34 22.54 -12.14
C ALA A 525 -18.74 21.20 -11.65
N VAL A 526 -17.63 21.24 -10.89
CA VAL A 526 -17.00 20.05 -10.33
C VAL A 526 -17.88 19.44 -9.24
N VAL A 527 -18.35 20.24 -8.28
CA VAL A 527 -19.13 19.74 -7.14
C VAL A 527 -20.55 19.31 -7.52
N LYS A 528 -21.06 19.80 -8.66
CA LYS A 528 -22.33 19.35 -9.27
C LYS A 528 -22.15 18.26 -10.33
N SER A 529 -20.93 17.78 -10.55
CA SER A 529 -20.65 16.79 -11.59
C SER A 529 -21.09 15.38 -11.17
N GLY A 530 -21.45 14.55 -12.15
CA GLY A 530 -21.74 13.13 -11.91
C GLY A 530 -20.52 12.37 -11.37
N GLU A 531 -19.30 12.73 -11.76
CA GLU A 531 -18.06 12.12 -11.26
C GLU A 531 -17.91 12.34 -9.75
N TYR A 532 -18.13 13.57 -9.27
CA TYR A 532 -18.08 13.89 -7.84
C TYR A 532 -19.10 13.09 -7.02
N SER A 533 -20.35 13.03 -7.50
CA SER A 533 -21.40 12.23 -6.85
C SER A 533 -21.11 10.74 -6.87
N LEU A 534 -20.53 10.21 -7.96
CA LEU A 534 -20.15 8.81 -8.07
C LEU A 534 -19.02 8.45 -7.10
N LEU A 535 -17.96 9.25 -7.02
CA LEU A 535 -16.86 9.06 -6.05
C LEU A 535 -17.40 8.98 -4.62
N PHE A 536 -18.25 9.94 -4.24
CA PHE A 536 -18.89 9.96 -2.92
C PHE A 536 -19.76 8.72 -2.68
N ARG A 537 -20.61 8.37 -3.66
CA ARG A 537 -21.48 7.19 -3.56
C ARG A 537 -20.69 5.91 -3.38
N HIS A 538 -19.61 5.70 -4.12
CA HIS A 538 -18.79 4.50 -4.00
C HIS A 538 -18.15 4.38 -2.62
N VAL A 539 -17.47 5.42 -2.13
CA VAL A 539 -16.83 5.36 -0.81
C VAL A 539 -17.84 5.17 0.32
N SER A 540 -18.98 5.87 0.25
CA SER A 540 -19.99 5.80 1.30
C SER A 540 -20.79 4.50 1.28
N THR A 541 -21.00 3.92 0.10
CA THR A 541 -21.56 2.56 -0.02
C THR A 541 -20.60 1.52 0.60
N CYS A 542 -19.29 1.61 0.32
CA CYS A 542 -18.31 0.73 0.97
C CYS A 542 -18.37 0.89 2.51
N GLY A 543 -18.39 2.12 3.00
CA GLY A 543 -18.47 2.41 4.43
C GLY A 543 -19.71 1.84 5.09
N ARG A 544 -20.89 2.09 4.53
CA ARG A 544 -22.16 1.56 5.07
C ARG A 544 -22.17 0.05 5.13
N LEU A 545 -21.77 -0.62 4.05
CA LEU A 545 -21.79 -2.08 4.00
C LEU A 545 -20.75 -2.72 4.94
N LEU A 546 -19.55 -2.12 5.06
CA LEU A 546 -18.56 -2.55 6.04
C LEU A 546 -19.12 -2.44 7.46
N ASN A 547 -19.74 -1.30 7.78
CA ASN A 547 -20.38 -1.10 9.06
C ASN A 547 -21.47 -2.13 9.32
N ASP A 548 -22.44 -2.29 8.41
CA ASP A 548 -23.57 -3.21 8.53
C ASP A 548 -23.13 -4.67 8.78
N ILE A 549 -22.08 -5.15 8.10
CA ILE A 549 -21.54 -6.51 8.31
C ILE A 549 -21.05 -6.68 9.75
N HIS A 550 -20.32 -5.70 10.28
CA HIS A 550 -19.69 -5.79 11.59
C HIS A 550 -20.61 -5.36 12.75
N SER A 551 -21.67 -4.59 12.48
CA SER A 551 -22.66 -4.17 13.47
C SER A 551 -23.89 -5.08 13.53
N PHE A 552 -24.14 -5.91 12.51
CA PHE A 552 -25.34 -6.75 12.36
C PHE A 552 -25.78 -7.46 13.64
N LYS A 553 -24.86 -8.16 14.31
CA LYS A 553 -25.22 -8.93 15.51
C LYS A 553 -25.72 -8.03 16.64
N ARG A 554 -25.08 -6.88 16.85
CA ARG A 554 -25.49 -5.89 17.86
C ARG A 554 -26.85 -5.27 17.49
N GLU A 555 -26.96 -4.75 16.28
CA GLU A 555 -28.16 -4.06 15.80
C GLU A 555 -29.37 -4.99 15.74
N SER A 556 -29.19 -6.25 15.37
CA SER A 556 -30.25 -7.27 15.40
C SER A 556 -30.79 -7.51 16.81
N MET A 557 -29.94 -7.48 17.85
CA MET A 557 -30.38 -7.59 19.24
C MET A 557 -31.18 -6.35 19.71
N GLU A 558 -30.89 -5.19 19.12
CA GLU A 558 -31.58 -3.92 19.37
C GLU A 558 -32.87 -3.80 18.51
N GLY A 559 -33.08 -4.72 17.56
CA GLY A 559 -34.19 -4.68 16.61
C GLY A 559 -34.02 -3.68 15.47
N LYS A 560 -32.81 -3.13 15.27
CA LYS A 560 -32.47 -2.20 14.18
C LYS A 560 -32.20 -2.98 12.88
N LEU A 561 -32.79 -2.50 11.79
CA LEU A 561 -32.60 -3.08 10.46
C LEU A 561 -31.36 -2.49 9.78
N ASN A 562 -30.57 -3.36 9.17
CA ASN A 562 -29.43 -3.02 8.32
C ASN A 562 -29.38 -3.88 7.04
N ALA A 563 -28.38 -3.68 6.17
CA ALA A 563 -28.28 -4.40 4.90
C ALA A 563 -28.34 -5.93 5.10
N VAL A 564 -27.57 -6.47 6.05
CA VAL A 564 -27.52 -7.91 6.32
C VAL A 564 -28.91 -8.44 6.70
N SER A 565 -29.57 -7.77 7.66
CA SER A 565 -30.92 -8.16 8.09
C SER A 565 -31.94 -8.07 6.96
N LEU A 566 -31.88 -7.04 6.12
CA LEU A 566 -32.81 -6.83 5.01
C LEU A 566 -32.62 -7.88 3.91
N HIS A 567 -31.37 -8.24 3.61
CA HIS A 567 -31.07 -9.34 2.68
C HIS A 567 -31.60 -10.69 3.19
N ILE A 568 -31.54 -10.94 4.50
CA ILE A 568 -32.12 -12.16 5.11
C ILE A 568 -33.65 -12.12 5.04
N ILE A 569 -34.28 -10.99 5.39
CA ILE A 569 -35.74 -10.83 5.40
C ILE A 569 -36.34 -10.95 4.00
N HIS A 570 -35.72 -10.32 3.00
CA HIS A 570 -36.19 -10.33 1.60
C HIS A 570 -35.66 -11.51 0.79
N GLY A 571 -34.78 -12.33 1.38
CA GLY A 571 -34.22 -13.53 0.77
C GLY A 571 -35.20 -14.71 0.75
N THR A 572 -34.80 -15.81 0.12
CA THR A 572 -35.53 -17.08 0.25
C THR A 572 -35.28 -17.69 1.63
N ASN A 573 -36.16 -18.59 2.09
CA ASN A 573 -36.09 -19.24 3.42
C ASN A 573 -34.79 -20.04 3.71
N SER A 574 -33.80 -20.03 2.82
CA SER A 574 -32.51 -20.73 2.95
C SER A 574 -31.28 -19.81 2.98
N VAL A 575 -31.44 -18.48 2.94
CA VAL A 575 -30.30 -17.54 2.94
C VAL A 575 -29.69 -17.42 4.34
N THR A 576 -28.40 -17.70 4.48
CA THR A 576 -27.65 -17.60 5.74
C THR A 576 -26.92 -16.27 5.87
N GLU A 577 -26.64 -15.84 7.11
CA GLU A 577 -25.79 -14.67 7.40
C GLU A 577 -24.44 -14.75 6.66
N ASP A 578 -23.79 -15.91 6.69
CA ASP A 578 -22.50 -16.12 6.02
C ASP A 578 -22.58 -15.91 4.51
N HIS A 579 -23.67 -16.36 3.87
CA HIS A 579 -23.89 -16.16 2.45
C HIS A 579 -24.07 -14.68 2.11
N VAL A 580 -24.93 -13.97 2.87
CA VAL A 580 -25.14 -12.52 2.71
C VAL A 580 -23.85 -11.75 2.92
N ASN A 581 -23.10 -12.08 3.96
CA ASN A 581 -21.81 -11.44 4.24
C ASN A 581 -20.81 -11.63 3.10
N GLN A 582 -20.80 -12.79 2.43
CA GLN A 582 -19.96 -13.02 1.25
C GLN A 582 -20.40 -12.17 0.05
N GLU A 583 -21.71 -12.07 -0.22
CA GLU A 583 -22.25 -11.23 -1.30
C GLU A 583 -21.94 -9.74 -1.07
N LEU A 584 -22.13 -9.25 0.15
CA LEU A 584 -21.82 -7.86 0.52
C LEU A 584 -20.32 -7.57 0.44
N LYS A 585 -19.45 -8.51 0.84
CA LYS A 585 -17.99 -8.37 0.67
C LYS A 585 -17.58 -8.28 -0.80
N HIS A 586 -18.20 -9.08 -1.68
CA HIS A 586 -17.97 -8.97 -3.11
C HIS A 586 -18.42 -7.61 -3.66
N LEU A 587 -19.58 -7.11 -3.23
CA LEU A 587 -20.07 -5.78 -3.60
C LEU A 587 -19.14 -4.66 -3.10
N ILE A 588 -18.64 -4.75 -1.87
CA ILE A 588 -17.64 -3.80 -1.33
C ILE A 588 -16.39 -3.80 -2.19
N GLU A 589 -15.89 -4.98 -2.58
CA GLU A 589 -14.73 -5.11 -3.45
C GLU A 589 -14.97 -4.48 -4.83
N GLU A 590 -16.11 -4.75 -5.47
CA GLU A 590 -16.48 -4.14 -6.76
C GLU A 590 -16.49 -2.60 -6.65
N ARG A 591 -17.18 -2.06 -5.64
CA ARG A 591 -17.29 -0.61 -5.42
C ARG A 591 -15.93 0.03 -5.11
N ARG A 592 -15.08 -0.66 -4.35
CA ARG A 592 -13.72 -0.20 -4.03
C ARG A 592 -12.83 -0.18 -5.27
N ARG A 593 -12.86 -1.22 -6.12
CA ARG A 593 -12.10 -1.27 -7.38
C ARG A 593 -12.54 -0.15 -8.31
N GLU A 594 -13.85 0.08 -8.43
CA GLU A 594 -14.40 1.16 -9.24
C GLU A 594 -14.01 2.55 -8.70
N LEU A 595 -14.06 2.74 -7.38
CA LEU A 595 -13.54 3.96 -6.72
C LEU A 595 -12.07 4.18 -7.09
N HIS A 596 -11.23 3.16 -6.98
CA HIS A 596 -9.80 3.27 -7.29
C HIS A 596 -9.57 3.61 -8.77
N ARG A 597 -10.35 3.01 -9.68
CA ARG A 597 -10.34 3.31 -11.11
C ARG A 597 -10.67 4.79 -11.38
N LEU A 598 -11.76 5.30 -10.81
CA LEU A 598 -12.16 6.71 -10.95
C LEU A 598 -11.09 7.65 -10.39
N VAL A 599 -10.47 7.28 -9.27
CA VAL A 599 -9.39 8.05 -8.66
C VAL A 599 -8.20 8.15 -9.61
N LEU A 600 -7.79 7.04 -10.26
CA LEU A 600 -6.66 6.94 -11.20
C LEU A 600 -6.94 7.47 -12.60
N GLN A 601 -8.20 7.64 -12.98
CA GLN A 601 -8.58 8.16 -14.29
C GLN A 601 -8.07 9.59 -14.50
N LYS A 602 -7.22 9.81 -15.50
CA LYS A 602 -6.75 11.15 -15.92
C LYS A 602 -7.61 11.73 -17.04
N ASN A 603 -7.93 10.92 -18.04
CA ASN A 603 -8.71 11.33 -19.20
C ASN A 603 -10.19 11.47 -18.85
N ASP A 604 -10.86 12.49 -19.39
CA ASP A 604 -12.30 12.76 -19.20
C ASP A 604 -12.72 12.95 -17.74
N SER A 605 -11.80 13.36 -16.87
CA SER A 605 -12.05 13.65 -15.46
C SER A 605 -12.12 15.16 -15.22
N ILE A 606 -13.17 15.62 -14.55
CA ILE A 606 -13.36 17.02 -14.14
C ILE A 606 -12.94 17.23 -12.69
N VAL A 607 -12.98 16.19 -11.86
CA VAL A 607 -12.57 16.26 -10.45
C VAL A 607 -11.04 16.16 -10.35
N PRO A 608 -10.35 17.15 -9.73
CA PRO A 608 -8.90 17.11 -9.58
C PRO A 608 -8.41 15.87 -8.85
N ARG A 609 -7.28 15.30 -9.29
CA ARG A 609 -6.70 14.06 -8.72
C ARG A 609 -6.51 14.12 -7.20
N GLN A 610 -5.99 15.22 -6.67
CA GLN A 610 -5.77 15.39 -5.22
C GLN A 610 -7.08 15.33 -4.42
N CYS A 611 -8.18 15.81 -5.00
CA CYS A 611 -9.51 15.72 -4.40
C CYS A 611 -10.05 14.29 -4.49
N LYS A 612 -9.85 13.59 -5.61
CA LYS A 612 -10.23 12.18 -5.77
C LYS A 612 -9.51 11.27 -4.76
N GLU A 613 -8.22 11.52 -4.55
CA GLU A 613 -7.42 10.80 -3.56
C GLU A 613 -8.00 10.87 -2.14
N LEU A 614 -8.70 11.95 -1.80
CA LEU A 614 -9.32 12.07 -0.48
C LEU A 614 -10.46 11.04 -0.27
N PHE A 615 -11.24 10.72 -1.31
CA PHE A 615 -12.23 9.65 -1.28
C PHE A 615 -11.55 8.28 -1.11
N TRP A 616 -10.44 8.05 -1.82
CA TRP A 616 -9.64 6.83 -1.64
C TRP A 616 -9.08 6.71 -0.23
N LYS A 617 -8.54 7.81 0.33
CA LYS A 617 -8.03 7.88 1.69
C LYS A 617 -9.12 7.57 2.72
N MET A 618 -10.34 8.09 2.56
CA MET A 618 -11.46 7.68 3.41
C MET A 618 -11.79 6.20 3.25
N SER A 619 -11.78 5.66 2.02
CA SER A 619 -11.97 4.22 1.81
C SER A 619 -10.98 3.39 2.63
N LYS A 620 -9.71 3.80 2.67
CA LYS A 620 -8.68 3.12 3.49
C LYS A 620 -8.94 3.23 4.99
N VAL A 621 -9.41 4.39 5.46
CA VAL A 621 -9.84 4.56 6.86
C VAL A 621 -10.94 3.57 7.19
N LEU A 622 -11.98 3.50 6.37
CA LEU A 622 -13.11 2.61 6.60
C LEU A 622 -12.69 1.14 6.66
N HIS A 623 -11.85 0.70 5.71
CA HIS A 623 -11.36 -0.68 5.70
C HIS A 623 -10.45 -0.99 6.90
N LEU A 624 -9.68 -0.02 7.42
CA LEU A 624 -8.91 -0.22 8.64
C LEU A 624 -9.83 -0.35 9.86
N PHE A 625 -10.78 0.58 10.01
CA PHE A 625 -11.70 0.62 11.14
C PHE A 625 -12.60 -0.62 11.18
N TYR A 626 -13.00 -1.15 10.04
CA TYR A 626 -13.83 -2.36 9.94
C TYR A 626 -13.05 -3.59 9.46
N MET A 627 -11.73 -3.65 9.72
CA MET A 627 -10.90 -4.76 9.23
C MET A 627 -11.16 -6.09 9.95
N LYS A 628 -11.44 -6.02 11.26
CA LYS A 628 -11.66 -7.18 12.14
C LYS A 628 -13.09 -7.17 12.68
N ASP A 629 -13.43 -6.09 13.37
CA ASP A 629 -14.72 -5.85 14.02
C ASP A 629 -15.17 -4.40 13.80
N ASP A 630 -16.20 -3.94 14.52
CA ASP A 630 -16.60 -2.53 14.58
C ASP A 630 -15.56 -1.71 15.36
N GLY A 631 -14.44 -1.39 14.71
CA GLY A 631 -13.31 -0.67 15.28
C GLY A 631 -13.60 0.80 15.60
N PHE A 632 -14.67 1.37 15.03
CA PHE A 632 -15.11 2.73 15.39
C PHE A 632 -15.73 2.73 16.78
N THR A 633 -16.58 1.74 17.08
CA THR A 633 -17.20 1.60 18.39
C THR A 633 -16.23 1.00 19.43
N SER A 634 -15.32 0.12 19.03
CA SER A 634 -14.38 -0.57 19.93
C SER A 634 -13.15 0.26 20.36
N HIS A 635 -12.26 -0.35 21.17
CA HIS A 635 -10.99 0.23 21.63
C HIS A 635 -9.76 -0.21 20.80
N GLU A 636 -9.97 -0.95 19.71
CA GLU A 636 -8.88 -1.59 18.95
C GLU A 636 -7.92 -0.59 18.28
N MET A 637 -8.41 0.59 17.94
CA MET A 637 -7.60 1.61 17.26
C MET A 637 -6.69 2.40 18.20
N ALA A 638 -6.76 2.21 19.52
CA ALA A 638 -6.00 2.99 20.49
C ALA A 638 -4.47 2.93 20.24
N ASN A 639 -3.94 1.76 19.90
CA ASN A 639 -2.52 1.62 19.57
C ASN A 639 -2.14 2.37 18.29
N ALA A 640 -3.00 2.35 17.28
CA ALA A 640 -2.78 3.08 16.03
C ALA A 640 -2.83 4.60 16.25
N VAL A 641 -3.76 5.07 17.08
CA VAL A 641 -3.86 6.47 17.51
C VAL A 641 -2.57 6.92 18.20
N ASN A 642 -2.09 6.15 19.18
CA ASN A 642 -0.85 6.46 19.89
C ASN A 642 0.37 6.48 18.97
N ALA A 643 0.50 5.49 18.10
CA ALA A 643 1.60 5.38 17.15
C ALA A 643 1.66 6.56 16.17
N VAL A 644 0.51 7.12 15.77
CA VAL A 644 0.46 8.26 14.83
C VAL A 644 0.63 9.60 15.53
N ILE A 645 0.05 9.80 16.71
CA ILE A 645 -0.06 11.14 17.33
C ILE A 645 0.95 11.35 18.46
N HIS A 646 1.19 10.32 19.28
CA HIS A 646 1.83 10.49 20.59
C HIS A 646 3.25 9.91 20.67
N GLU A 647 3.53 8.82 19.96
CA GLU A 647 4.80 8.10 20.04
C GLU A 647 5.80 8.58 18.98
N PRO A 648 6.85 9.34 19.37
CA PRO A 648 7.88 9.76 18.42
C PRO A 648 8.76 8.59 17.98
N ILE A 649 9.38 8.75 16.82
CA ILE A 649 10.43 7.85 16.36
C ILE A 649 11.78 8.38 16.86
N LEU A 650 12.53 7.56 17.58
CA LEU A 650 13.82 7.95 18.16
C LEU A 650 14.96 7.46 17.28
N VAL A 651 15.77 8.39 16.75
CA VAL A 651 16.90 8.07 15.86
C VAL A 651 17.93 7.18 16.57
N ASP A 652 18.19 7.39 17.86
CA ASP A 652 19.18 6.60 18.63
C ASP A 652 18.76 5.13 18.84
N GLN A 653 17.54 4.76 18.44
CA GLN A 653 16.97 3.42 18.56
C GLN A 653 16.85 2.70 17.20
N LEU A 654 17.27 3.35 16.11
CA LEU A 654 17.26 2.86 14.73
C LEU A 654 18.70 2.79 14.20
#